data_AF-A0A166MQT9-F1
#
_entry.id   AF-A0A166MQT9-F1
#
_cell.length_a   1.000
_cell.length_b   1.000
_cell.length_c   1.000
_cell.angle_alpha   90.00
_cell.angle_beta   90.00
_cell.angle_gamma   90.00
#
_symmetry.space_group_name_H-M   'P 1'
#
loop_
_entity.id
_entity.type
_entity.pdbx_description
1 polymer ?
#
loop_
_entity_poly.entity_id
_entity_poly.type
_entity_poly.pdbx_seq_one_letter_code
_entity_poly.pdbx_strand_id
1 'polypeptide(L)'
;MAFGEKSSPTAAIAAILAAYPFSVGLLREFLQNSDDAKASTQTFVLDSRTHPNNSLYHPELAGTQGPALLACNDALFLDSDWEAVQRPHESSKVADTNKIGKYGVGFRSCYHVTDNPQILSGSSVAIFDPHHMFTETGGALFDFAKDSSKYADQLAGFDFFLEGNHAEPFPKTVVRLPLRTRAGALSSRIKNEVVEPSKIHKIFESFIEEELAIALLFLTSVTSIKIYEVDDSGSRCLAEAELVKGQPELRETGAEITTSYISGVNVSKENDADSKSWRIFGASYPRDEAAELLSERLGYDVAPALEKQKLRPNVAFAVPLDLESLKQNKGRLYTFLPLPLSTGFPCHVQALFALTPDRQHLRNSEETGLVEGVDSVIVEWNRLLFDTFIPNAWASMIPVLLYQDHFVDIFRTWPPSQPAGQGGDTSYWKKLPSEILRAIVRKKLAVWPVISHGLEHSFSELDSLLVADAADKEETLAALAAAGVEMTQPPPYIKALLENAGIHFTPLTPDTARVALLDNIAALSRMHSDTSAIKRIASYLLSAGNIALVIGLPLVQVANGQFISLEPLRPNQENHVLLDGDSLKVFRDSDSVAIDLTQLSPREAELFLTTGPTIVNIVRLDVERVLLYLKCAFANFGLDIHTPAAEAASDAVVQWLIWFWEWVGAWDLRTQLYRSIGSFALLPTERNILVPVAQGTMVNAPDSVSVRMALTSLGLSFIHPSMSQPARLPLVEQGLIKSAANGIHILERMSLSHADKMPNELADCLRGHILDSLVDFVRSTPLSAQQAQKLRALPMFPTLVMQEDGSTVITEIRAIDHVAKVISVTQTKLLPAVPHIAYIKGCDVLKEALPDIFEQRNAAEMVSFAIENIVTQPKRLQCMIVAYIVDHRDNITDGQKRKLAQASFVAVGSQPSFDLRPATELFNPDCAVAGLYTKQDFYVPSTSSKEDKAIVQGLKALGLFRSKLTKEVIEERITYLSKCHTEKESYRLALNLLQIIVSDNFDAKDVPNLRSCQWLPCEDSNGLRTSAESHHPDAHPAALFDEVLFTLKMKYTNTSLRHALGWQAPLHLDIILTQLDRVIKQASPSIQRLTTLVHEFGRRVDNLDKSDLERLRGITHDRPWVPISRGCVAVTGRAVLSPRTNSMPPGFYKIPSSLSDDASTEPGCAA
;
A
#
# COMPACT_ATOMS: atom_id res chain seq x y z
N MET A 1 66.23 38.05 74.92
CA MET A 1 65.21 38.10 73.85
C MET A 1 64.00 37.33 74.34
N ALA A 2 62.78 37.72 73.97
CA ALA A 2 61.60 36.86 74.12
C ALA A 2 61.40 36.06 72.82
N PHE A 3 61.06 34.78 72.94
CA PHE A 3 60.75 33.89 71.81
C PHE A 3 59.27 33.49 71.90
N GLY A 4 58.58 33.54 70.77
CA GLY A 4 57.15 33.30 70.65
C GLY A 4 56.60 33.89 69.35
N GLU A 5 55.42 33.43 68.95
CA GLU A 5 54.74 33.90 67.74
C GLU A 5 54.23 35.35 67.91
N LYS A 6 54.16 36.08 66.80
CA LYS A 6 53.62 37.44 66.75
C LYS A 6 52.62 37.56 65.61
N SER A 7 51.36 37.85 65.92
CA SER A 7 50.34 38.15 64.93
C SER A 7 50.61 39.50 64.27
N SER A 8 50.55 39.55 62.93
CA SER A 8 50.67 40.78 62.15
C SER A 8 49.28 41.16 61.62
N PRO A 9 48.74 42.36 61.96
CA PRO A 9 47.44 42.81 61.46
C PRO A 9 47.39 42.85 59.92
N THR A 10 48.45 43.36 59.27
CA THR A 10 48.50 43.42 57.80
C THR A 10 48.50 42.04 57.15
N ALA A 11 49.17 41.05 57.75
CA ALA A 11 49.18 39.68 57.24
C ALA A 11 47.82 38.97 57.41
N ALA A 12 47.13 39.20 58.53
CA ALA A 12 45.78 38.66 58.74
C ALA A 12 44.77 39.24 57.75
N ILE A 13 44.84 40.55 57.49
CA ILE A 13 44.00 41.20 56.46
C ILE A 13 44.38 40.67 55.07
N ALA A 14 45.66 40.55 54.72
CA ALA A 14 46.09 40.00 53.43
C ALA A 14 45.58 38.56 53.19
N ALA A 15 45.59 37.72 54.23
CA ALA A 15 45.04 36.36 54.16
C ALA A 15 43.52 36.35 53.91
N ILE A 16 42.77 37.28 54.52
CA ILE A 16 41.35 37.50 54.21
C ILE A 16 41.19 37.92 52.74
N LEU A 17 41.92 38.93 52.26
CA LEU A 17 41.82 39.42 50.88
C LEU A 17 42.29 38.42 49.82
N ALA A 18 42.93 37.32 50.20
CA ALA A 18 43.26 36.21 49.30
C ALA A 18 42.09 35.22 49.11
N ALA A 19 41.13 35.19 50.05
CA ALA A 19 39.94 34.32 49.99
C ALA A 19 38.69 35.05 49.46
N TYR A 20 38.57 36.37 49.63
CA TYR A 20 37.47 37.17 49.08
C TYR A 20 37.88 37.82 47.74
N PRO A 21 37.05 37.77 46.68
CA PRO A 21 37.35 38.43 45.41
C PRO A 21 36.91 39.91 45.42
N PHE A 22 37.79 40.79 44.93
CA PHE A 22 37.46 42.21 44.71
C PHE A 22 36.40 42.35 43.61
N SER A 23 35.15 42.60 44.00
CA SER A 23 33.96 42.42 43.18
C SER A 23 32.76 43.19 43.77
N VAL A 24 31.59 43.03 43.15
CA VAL A 24 30.26 43.44 43.68
C VAL A 24 30.01 42.97 45.12
N GLY A 25 30.70 41.92 45.60
CA GLY A 25 30.69 41.52 47.01
C GLY A 25 30.98 42.67 48.00
N LEU A 26 31.81 43.64 47.64
CA LEU A 26 32.08 44.82 48.47
C LEU A 26 30.81 45.65 48.72
N LEU A 27 29.97 45.84 47.69
CA LEU A 27 28.71 46.60 47.82
C LEU A 27 27.68 45.82 48.64
N ARG A 28 27.65 44.48 48.49
CA ARG A 28 26.80 43.60 49.32
C ARG A 28 27.16 43.68 50.81
N GLU A 29 28.44 43.69 51.17
CA GLU A 29 28.83 43.86 52.58
C GLU A 29 28.43 45.25 53.13
N PHE A 30 28.49 46.31 52.33
CA PHE A 30 27.96 47.63 52.74
C PHE A 30 26.43 47.64 52.91
N LEU A 31 25.67 47.10 51.95
CA LEU A 31 24.22 46.95 52.05
C LEU A 31 23.83 46.14 53.28
N GLN A 32 24.60 45.08 53.60
CA GLN A 32 24.35 44.25 54.77
C GLN A 32 24.58 45.00 56.08
N ASN A 33 25.67 45.78 56.19
CA ASN A 33 25.93 46.62 57.36
C ASN A 33 24.82 47.66 57.57
N SER A 34 24.31 48.23 56.47
CA SER A 34 23.22 49.22 56.51
C SER A 34 21.87 48.60 56.92
N ASP A 35 21.55 47.38 56.46
CA ASP A 35 20.35 46.66 56.91
C ASP A 35 20.46 46.17 58.37
N ASP A 36 21.65 45.79 58.82
CA ASP A 36 21.94 45.47 60.23
C ASP A 36 21.85 46.71 61.14
N ALA A 37 22.24 47.89 60.63
CA ALA A 37 22.12 49.19 61.29
C ALA A 37 20.72 49.83 61.20
N LYS A 38 19.76 49.19 60.51
CA LYS A 38 18.39 49.67 60.29
C LYS A 38 18.28 51.02 59.56
N ALA A 39 19.22 51.26 58.64
CA ALA A 39 19.12 52.31 57.63
C ALA A 39 17.97 52.01 56.63
N SER A 40 17.40 53.06 56.03
CA SER A 40 16.44 52.94 54.91
C SER A 40 17.11 53.03 53.54
N THR A 41 18.23 53.75 53.45
CA THR A 41 18.83 54.17 52.18
C THR A 41 20.34 53.93 52.19
N GLN A 42 20.85 53.30 51.13
CA GLN A 42 22.29 53.17 50.86
C GLN A 42 22.68 53.98 49.63
N THR A 43 23.50 55.02 49.81
CA THR A 43 24.10 55.76 48.70
C THR A 43 25.54 55.31 48.49
N PHE A 44 25.91 54.96 47.26
CA PHE A 44 27.29 54.74 46.83
C PHE A 44 27.76 55.88 45.93
N VAL A 45 29.03 56.26 46.04
CA VAL A 45 29.62 57.35 45.25
C VAL A 45 31.04 56.99 44.84
N LEU A 46 31.38 57.14 43.56
CA LEU A 46 32.77 57.23 43.13
C LEU A 46 33.16 58.71 43.06
N ASP A 47 33.87 59.17 44.08
CA ASP A 47 34.50 60.50 44.06
C ASP A 47 35.83 60.41 43.34
N SER A 48 35.94 61.06 42.19
CA SER A 48 37.15 61.11 41.35
C SER A 48 37.94 62.42 41.51
N ARG A 49 37.48 63.33 42.38
CA ARG A 49 38.16 64.61 42.66
C ARG A 49 39.44 64.40 43.45
N THR A 50 40.31 65.42 43.45
CA THR A 50 41.48 65.48 44.33
C THR A 50 41.35 66.66 45.28
N HIS A 51 41.31 66.37 46.58
CA HIS A 51 41.09 67.30 47.66
C HIS A 51 42.40 67.92 48.17
N PRO A 52 42.36 69.09 48.85
CA PRO A 52 43.50 69.67 49.56
C PRO A 52 44.12 68.71 50.60
N ASN A 53 45.38 68.93 50.98
CA ASN A 53 46.14 68.00 51.84
C ASN A 53 47.13 68.63 52.84
N ASN A 54 46.90 69.89 53.22
CA ASN A 54 47.71 70.66 54.18
C ASN A 54 47.23 70.46 55.62
N SER A 55 45.91 70.54 55.85
CA SER A 55 45.28 70.43 57.19
C SER A 55 44.69 69.04 57.45
N LEU A 56 45.58 68.04 57.53
CA LEU A 56 45.21 66.62 57.71
C LEU A 56 45.38 66.13 59.15
N TYR A 57 44.76 64.98 59.46
CA TYR A 57 44.97 64.32 60.76
C TYR A 57 46.45 63.95 60.98
N HIS A 58 47.12 63.48 59.93
CA HIS A 58 48.56 63.22 59.92
C HIS A 58 49.13 63.36 58.49
N PRO A 59 50.38 63.83 58.28
CA PRO A 59 50.95 64.02 56.92
C PRO A 59 50.96 62.77 56.03
N GLU A 60 51.12 61.57 56.59
CA GLU A 60 51.04 60.29 55.84
C GLU A 60 49.71 60.14 55.07
N LEU A 61 48.63 60.77 55.54
CA LEU A 61 47.32 60.74 54.89
C LEU A 61 47.23 61.62 53.64
N ALA A 62 48.29 62.36 53.26
CA ALA A 62 48.30 63.17 52.04
C ALA A 62 48.03 62.36 50.76
N GLY A 63 48.40 61.06 50.75
CA GLY A 63 48.06 60.12 49.69
C GLY A 63 46.59 59.66 49.64
N THR A 64 45.78 60.04 50.63
CA THR A 64 44.37 59.62 50.79
C THR A 64 43.34 60.69 50.38
N GLN A 65 43.81 61.84 49.90
CA GLN A 65 42.97 62.95 49.44
C GLN A 65 42.66 62.93 47.94
N GLY A 66 43.16 61.92 47.21
CA GLY A 66 42.70 61.63 45.85
C GLY A 66 41.31 60.96 45.81
N PRO A 67 41.01 60.31 44.67
CA PRO A 67 39.76 59.57 44.46
C PRO A 67 39.41 58.58 45.58
N ALA A 68 38.12 58.33 45.78
CA ALA A 68 37.61 57.39 46.78
C ALA A 68 36.27 56.76 46.37
N LEU A 69 36.00 55.55 46.87
CA LEU A 69 34.64 55.02 46.97
C LEU A 69 34.04 55.50 48.30
N LEU A 70 32.89 56.15 48.27
CA LEU A 70 32.09 56.49 49.44
C LEU A 70 30.87 55.57 49.52
N ALA A 71 30.54 55.10 50.73
CA ALA A 71 29.31 54.39 51.05
C ALA A 71 28.62 55.10 52.22
N CYS A 72 27.45 55.70 51.99
CA CYS A 72 26.70 56.48 52.97
C CYS A 72 25.35 55.83 53.27
N ASN A 73 24.97 55.75 54.54
CA ASN A 73 23.65 55.31 54.97
C ASN A 73 23.03 56.29 55.98
N ASP A 74 21.71 56.23 56.14
CA ASP A 74 20.94 57.11 57.02
C ASP A 74 20.82 56.63 58.48
N ALA A 75 21.71 55.71 58.91
CA ALA A 75 21.86 55.29 60.30
C ALA A 75 23.11 55.90 60.94
N LEU A 76 23.20 55.81 62.27
CA LEU A 76 24.37 56.20 63.07
C LEU A 76 25.04 54.97 63.70
N PHE A 77 26.36 54.98 63.83
CA PHE A 77 27.09 53.96 64.57
C PHE A 77 26.79 54.06 66.07
N LEU A 78 26.42 52.94 66.70
CA LEU A 78 26.31 52.83 68.14
C LEU A 78 27.69 52.52 68.76
N ASP A 79 27.85 52.75 70.06
CA ASP A 79 29.09 52.42 70.80
C ASP A 79 29.52 50.95 70.61
N SER A 80 28.55 50.04 70.52
CA SER A 80 28.77 48.62 70.27
C SER A 80 29.25 48.31 68.84
N ASP A 81 28.89 49.13 67.86
CA ASP A 81 29.37 49.00 66.48
C ASP A 81 30.79 49.58 66.33
N TRP A 82 31.09 50.67 67.06
CA TRP A 82 32.46 51.18 67.23
C TRP A 82 33.38 50.17 67.92
N GLU A 83 32.91 49.44 68.93
CA GLU A 83 33.67 48.32 69.52
C GLU A 83 33.85 47.17 68.52
N ALA A 84 32.80 46.77 67.80
CA ALA A 84 32.83 45.62 66.90
C ALA A 84 33.78 45.82 65.71
N VAL A 85 33.77 47.00 65.07
CA VAL A 85 34.62 47.28 63.90
C VAL A 85 36.13 47.27 64.24
N GLN A 86 36.49 47.42 65.52
CA GLN A 86 37.87 47.34 66.01
C GLN A 86 38.37 45.91 66.27
N ARG A 87 37.52 44.88 66.35
CA ARG A 87 37.92 43.50 66.74
C ARG A 87 37.88 42.51 65.56
N PRO A 88 38.93 42.43 64.71
CA PRO A 88 38.91 41.67 63.46
C PRO A 88 38.70 40.15 63.56
N HIS A 89 38.84 39.54 64.75
CA HIS A 89 38.72 38.09 64.95
C HIS A 89 37.68 37.71 66.02
N GLU A 90 37.02 38.69 66.65
CA GLU A 90 35.94 38.43 67.61
C GLU A 90 34.61 38.78 66.95
N SER A 91 33.97 37.80 66.33
CA SER A 91 32.55 37.92 66.00
C SER A 91 31.78 38.23 67.30
N SER A 92 30.90 39.22 67.24
CA SER A 92 30.16 39.70 68.41
C SER A 92 29.23 38.60 68.94
N LYS A 93 29.67 37.88 69.98
CA LYS A 93 28.93 36.83 70.70
C LYS A 93 27.82 37.42 71.59
N VAL A 94 27.15 38.45 71.11
CA VAL A 94 26.04 39.14 71.75
C VAL A 94 24.72 38.58 71.19
N ALA A 95 23.69 38.51 72.03
CA ALA A 95 22.50 37.71 71.81
C ALA A 95 21.51 38.25 70.73
N ASP A 96 21.88 39.27 69.97
CA ASP A 96 21.01 39.85 68.95
C ASP A 96 20.83 38.89 67.75
N THR A 97 19.59 38.53 67.45
CA THR A 97 19.22 37.68 66.30
C THR A 97 18.97 38.48 65.02
N ASN A 98 18.92 39.80 65.10
CA ASN A 98 18.47 40.69 64.01
C ASN A 98 19.63 41.35 63.24
N LYS A 99 20.89 41.04 63.62
CA LYS A 99 22.11 41.34 62.86
C LYS A 99 22.58 40.08 62.11
N ILE A 100 22.69 40.20 60.79
CA ILE A 100 22.90 39.13 59.82
C ILE A 100 24.40 38.81 59.65
N GLY A 101 25.30 39.75 59.99
CA GLY A 101 26.75 39.61 59.90
C GLY A 101 27.39 38.53 60.80
N LYS A 102 27.29 37.26 60.41
CA LYS A 102 27.77 36.09 61.19
C LYS A 102 29.28 36.04 61.47
N TYR A 103 30.11 36.69 60.65
CA TYR A 103 31.58 36.51 60.67
C TYR A 103 32.42 37.75 61.02
N GLY A 104 31.88 38.99 60.95
CA GLY A 104 32.65 40.22 61.23
C GLY A 104 33.78 40.56 60.23
N VAL A 105 34.09 39.66 59.29
CA VAL A 105 35.11 39.84 58.24
C VAL A 105 34.68 40.80 57.14
N GLY A 106 33.38 41.01 56.94
CA GLY A 106 32.80 41.79 55.83
C GLY A 106 33.43 43.16 55.60
N PHE A 107 33.58 43.99 56.65
CA PHE A 107 34.22 45.30 56.57
C PHE A 107 35.68 45.24 56.10
N ARG A 108 36.38 44.11 56.26
CA ARG A 108 37.77 43.97 55.81
C ARG A 108 37.90 43.90 54.28
N SER A 109 36.81 43.61 53.55
CA SER A 109 36.79 43.72 52.07
C SER A 109 37.14 45.13 51.57
N CYS A 110 36.92 46.18 52.39
CA CYS A 110 37.37 47.55 52.14
C CYS A 110 38.88 47.63 51.84
N TYR A 111 39.69 46.73 52.40
CA TYR A 111 41.14 46.71 52.19
C TYR A 111 41.56 46.23 50.79
N HIS A 112 40.65 45.73 49.96
CA HIS A 112 40.92 45.66 48.52
C HIS A 112 41.13 47.06 47.93
N VAL A 113 40.31 48.03 48.34
CA VAL A 113 40.27 49.40 47.79
C VAL A 113 41.37 50.29 48.35
N THR A 114 41.59 50.23 49.67
CA THR A 114 42.41 51.19 50.41
C THR A 114 43.27 50.52 51.49
N ASP A 115 44.29 51.20 52.01
CA ASP A 115 45.00 50.79 53.24
C ASP A 115 44.52 51.54 54.49
N ASN A 116 43.82 52.66 54.31
CA ASN A 116 43.33 53.53 55.38
C ASN A 116 41.84 53.85 55.17
N PRO A 117 40.93 52.88 55.43
CA PRO A 117 39.51 53.16 55.42
C PRO A 117 39.15 54.18 56.51
N GLN A 118 38.14 54.99 56.25
CA GLN A 118 37.71 56.09 57.11
C GLN A 118 36.20 55.97 57.34
N ILE A 119 35.72 56.22 58.56
CA ILE A 119 34.29 56.20 58.90
C ILE A 119 33.95 57.53 59.59
N LEU A 120 32.98 58.25 59.06
CA LEU A 120 32.39 59.44 59.67
C LEU A 120 30.97 59.09 60.10
N SER A 121 30.62 59.28 61.38
CA SER A 121 29.26 59.08 61.90
C SER A 121 29.01 60.00 63.10
N GLY A 122 27.92 60.78 63.08
CA GLY A 122 27.71 61.84 64.07
C GLY A 122 28.78 62.92 63.94
N SER A 123 29.44 63.29 65.05
CA SER A 123 30.65 64.14 65.02
C SER A 123 31.96 63.34 65.00
N SER A 124 31.91 62.00 64.96
CA SER A 124 33.09 61.14 65.10
C SER A 124 33.66 60.74 63.74
N VAL A 125 34.96 60.95 63.54
CA VAL A 125 35.75 60.38 62.43
C VAL A 125 36.73 59.35 62.98
N ALA A 126 36.63 58.13 62.46
CA ALA A 126 37.61 57.07 62.63
C ALA A 126 38.48 56.93 61.37
N ILE A 127 39.79 56.74 61.55
CA ILE A 127 40.76 56.45 60.49
C ILE A 127 41.55 55.21 60.91
N PHE A 128 41.52 54.16 60.11
CA PHE A 128 42.29 52.93 60.40
C PHE A 128 43.72 53.01 59.85
N ASP A 129 44.67 52.44 60.58
CA ASP A 129 46.11 52.42 60.26
C ASP A 129 46.70 51.03 60.59
N PRO A 130 46.26 49.94 59.93
CA PRO A 130 46.76 48.59 60.22
C PRO A 130 48.27 48.42 59.93
N HIS A 131 48.87 49.39 59.23
CA HIS A 131 50.31 49.43 58.95
C HIS A 131 51.12 50.12 60.08
N HIS A 132 50.46 50.76 61.05
CA HIS A 132 51.09 51.53 62.13
C HIS A 132 52.04 52.63 61.61
N MET A 133 51.63 53.33 60.55
CA MET A 133 52.41 54.41 59.94
C MET A 133 52.33 55.73 60.74
N PHE A 134 51.23 55.94 61.46
CA PHE A 134 51.01 57.15 62.25
C PHE A 134 50.32 56.92 63.61
N THR A 135 49.92 55.69 63.93
CA THR A 135 49.41 55.32 65.27
C THR A 135 49.96 53.98 65.76
N GLU A 136 50.47 53.94 66.99
CA GLU A 136 50.85 52.67 67.64
C GLU A 136 49.64 51.76 67.90
N THR A 137 48.43 52.35 68.04
CA THR A 137 47.15 51.65 68.22
C THR A 137 46.60 51.01 66.95
N GLY A 138 47.07 51.40 65.76
CA GLY A 138 46.59 50.90 64.47
C GLY A 138 45.30 51.58 63.96
N GLY A 139 45.00 52.77 64.50
CA GLY A 139 43.88 53.62 64.12
C GLY A 139 43.69 54.77 65.10
N ALA A 140 42.93 55.78 64.66
CA ALA A 140 42.54 56.96 65.42
C ALA A 140 41.03 57.18 65.38
N LEU A 141 40.48 57.83 66.42
CA LEU A 141 39.11 58.30 66.52
C LEU A 141 39.14 59.73 67.08
N PHE A 142 38.46 60.68 66.43
CA PHE A 142 38.40 62.08 66.88
C PHE A 142 37.04 62.73 66.58
N ASP A 143 36.72 63.81 67.32
CA ASP A 143 35.51 64.61 67.10
C ASP A 143 35.81 65.73 66.11
N PHE A 144 35.30 65.63 64.89
CA PHE A 144 35.61 66.56 63.82
C PHE A 144 34.93 67.92 64.00
N ALA A 145 33.75 67.97 64.63
CA ALA A 145 33.03 69.23 64.85
C ALA A 145 33.81 70.14 65.83
N LYS A 146 34.49 69.54 66.82
CA LYS A 146 35.37 70.26 67.76
C LYS A 146 36.70 70.70 67.15
N ASP A 147 37.32 69.87 66.30
CA ASP A 147 38.64 70.09 65.69
C ASP A 147 38.56 70.55 64.21
N SER A 148 37.40 71.08 63.76
CA SER A 148 37.09 71.30 62.33
C SER A 148 38.13 72.13 61.57
N SER A 149 38.55 73.27 62.13
CA SER A 149 39.55 74.17 61.53
C SER A 149 41.00 73.63 61.52
N LYS A 150 41.25 72.54 62.25
CA LYS A 150 42.56 71.85 62.33
C LYS A 150 42.65 70.70 61.31
N TYR A 151 41.50 70.17 60.87
CA TYR A 151 41.37 69.01 60.00
C TYR A 151 40.51 69.26 58.74
N ALA A 152 40.34 70.51 58.30
CA ALA A 152 39.44 70.86 57.19
C ALA A 152 39.76 70.13 55.88
N ASP A 153 41.04 69.99 55.54
CA ASP A 153 41.50 69.27 54.34
C ASP A 153 41.24 67.75 54.48
N GLN A 154 41.19 67.21 55.72
CA GLN A 154 40.78 65.82 55.97
C GLN A 154 39.29 65.61 55.73
N LEU A 155 38.48 66.62 56.03
CA LEU A 155 37.03 66.61 55.93
C LEU A 155 36.51 66.92 54.52
N ALA A 156 37.29 67.66 53.71
CA ALA A 156 37.01 67.91 52.30
C ALA A 156 36.71 66.61 51.51
N GLY A 157 37.41 65.51 51.83
CA GLY A 157 37.13 64.19 51.27
C GLY A 157 35.71 63.63 51.50
N PHE A 158 34.93 64.24 52.39
CA PHE A 158 33.53 63.89 52.69
C PHE A 158 32.52 64.92 52.12
N ASP A 159 32.96 65.97 51.43
CA ASP A 159 32.10 67.09 50.99
C ASP A 159 31.03 66.75 49.94
N PHE A 160 31.02 65.54 49.37
CA PHE A 160 29.83 65.06 48.65
C PHE A 160 28.60 64.92 49.58
N PHE A 161 28.83 64.68 50.87
CA PHE A 161 27.78 64.49 51.88
C PHE A 161 27.77 65.58 52.95
N LEU A 162 28.91 66.20 53.26
CA LEU A 162 28.98 67.33 54.20
C LEU A 162 28.64 68.68 53.55
N GLU A 163 28.73 68.81 52.22
CA GLU A 163 28.51 70.05 51.47
C GLU A 163 29.36 71.25 51.99
N GLY A 164 30.54 70.97 52.57
CA GLY A 164 31.42 71.97 53.20
C GLY A 164 31.06 72.32 54.65
N ASN A 165 30.00 71.75 55.23
CA ASN A 165 29.68 71.92 56.65
C ASN A 165 30.54 71.00 57.53
N HIS A 166 31.72 71.52 57.91
CA HIS A 166 32.65 70.81 58.81
C HIS A 166 32.42 71.10 60.30
N ALA A 167 31.44 71.96 60.64
CA ALA A 167 31.27 72.46 62.00
C ALA A 167 30.18 71.73 62.82
N GLU A 168 29.29 70.98 62.16
CA GLU A 168 28.13 70.33 62.78
C GLU A 168 28.20 68.79 62.66
N PRO A 169 27.62 68.03 63.62
CA PRO A 169 27.55 66.57 63.53
C PRO A 169 26.71 66.12 62.33
N PHE A 170 27.23 65.16 61.54
CA PHE A 170 26.51 64.60 60.40
C PHE A 170 25.51 63.52 60.88
N PRO A 171 24.20 63.63 60.61
CA PRO A 171 23.17 62.75 61.19
C PRO A 171 23.04 61.39 60.46
N LYS A 172 24.14 60.90 59.91
CA LYS A 172 24.25 59.75 59.00
C LYS A 172 25.66 59.15 59.11
N THR A 173 25.90 58.00 58.48
CA THR A 173 27.23 57.36 58.44
C THR A 173 27.80 57.35 57.03
N VAL A 174 29.05 57.80 56.85
CA VAL A 174 29.83 57.67 55.60
C VAL A 174 31.07 56.84 55.84
N VAL A 175 31.24 55.75 55.09
CA VAL A 175 32.54 55.06 54.94
C VAL A 175 33.23 55.60 53.69
N ARG A 176 34.39 56.23 53.85
CA ARG A 176 35.26 56.69 52.76
C ARG A 176 36.42 55.72 52.58
N LEU A 177 36.60 55.22 51.35
CA LEU A 177 37.68 54.32 50.94
C LEU A 177 38.58 55.00 49.88
N PRO A 178 39.62 55.74 50.29
CA PRO A 178 40.56 56.38 49.37
C PRO A 178 41.29 55.35 48.50
N LEU A 179 41.20 55.47 47.17
CA LEU A 179 41.70 54.43 46.27
C LEU A 179 43.23 54.30 46.38
N ARG A 180 43.74 53.07 46.52
CA ARG A 180 45.17 52.81 46.71
C ARG A 180 45.98 53.30 45.50
N THR A 181 46.70 54.40 45.71
CA THR A 181 47.59 55.02 44.71
C THR A 181 48.81 54.15 44.39
N ARG A 182 49.53 54.48 43.31
CA ARG A 182 50.79 53.82 42.95
C ARG A 182 51.88 53.89 44.04
N ALA A 183 51.88 54.93 44.87
CA ALA A 183 52.79 55.02 46.01
C ALA A 183 52.36 54.04 47.13
N GLY A 184 51.08 54.04 47.51
CA GLY A 184 50.53 53.12 48.52
C GLY A 184 50.69 51.64 48.13
N ALA A 185 50.48 51.30 46.85
CA ALA A 185 50.70 49.95 46.33
C ALA A 185 52.16 49.47 46.43
N LEU A 186 53.14 50.36 46.51
CA LEU A 186 54.56 50.01 46.69
C LEU A 186 54.97 49.89 48.17
N SER A 187 54.28 50.57 49.09
CA SER A 187 54.54 50.50 50.53
C SER A 187 53.62 49.55 51.30
N SER A 188 52.48 49.15 50.71
CA SER A 188 51.47 48.36 51.43
C SER A 188 51.90 46.93 51.71
N ARG A 189 51.77 46.53 52.98
CA ARG A 189 51.94 45.16 53.47
C ARG A 189 50.63 44.36 53.47
N ILE A 190 49.56 44.91 52.89
CA ILE A 190 48.25 44.26 52.74
C ILE A 190 48.01 43.85 51.28
N LYS A 191 48.10 44.80 50.33
CA LYS A 191 47.91 44.52 48.90
C LYS A 191 48.73 45.47 48.03
N ASN A 192 49.57 44.90 47.17
CA ASN A 192 50.48 45.65 46.28
C ASN A 192 49.84 46.06 44.94
N GLU A 193 48.52 46.27 44.89
CA GLU A 193 47.77 46.55 43.68
C GLU A 193 47.16 47.95 43.69
N VAL A 194 47.37 48.71 42.61
CA VAL A 194 46.76 50.03 42.40
C VAL A 194 45.27 49.89 42.10
N VAL A 195 44.45 50.74 42.73
CA VAL A 195 43.02 50.81 42.48
C VAL A 195 42.73 52.09 41.71
N GLU A 196 42.31 51.94 40.46
CA GLU A 196 41.92 53.05 39.59
C GLU A 196 40.40 53.29 39.72
N PRO A 197 39.90 54.53 39.50
CA PRO A 197 38.46 54.80 39.45
C PRO A 197 37.72 53.89 38.45
N SER A 198 38.37 53.55 37.32
CA SER A 198 37.92 52.61 36.30
C SER A 198 37.54 51.20 36.83
N LYS A 199 38.11 50.77 37.97
CA LYS A 199 37.77 49.50 38.63
C LYS A 199 36.52 49.62 39.49
N ILE A 200 36.30 50.77 40.13
CA ILE A 200 35.09 51.02 40.93
C ILE A 200 33.89 51.25 40.00
N HIS A 201 34.07 51.99 38.91
CA HIS A 201 33.07 52.18 37.84
C HIS A 201 32.51 50.82 37.38
N LYS A 202 33.40 49.87 37.04
CA LYS A 202 33.00 48.50 36.63
C LYS A 202 32.24 47.72 37.70
N ILE A 203 32.55 47.93 38.98
CA ILE A 203 31.80 47.31 40.08
C ILE A 203 30.40 47.93 40.19
N PHE A 204 30.24 49.23 39.90
CA PHE A 204 28.92 49.85 39.76
C PHE A 204 28.17 49.34 38.52
N GLU A 205 28.79 49.32 37.33
CA GLU A 205 28.21 48.77 36.09
C GLU A 205 27.65 47.35 36.32
N SER A 206 28.50 46.42 36.80
CA SER A 206 28.07 45.04 37.07
C SER A 206 26.95 44.94 38.11
N PHE A 207 26.95 45.79 39.15
CA PHE A 207 25.86 45.78 40.14
C PHE A 207 24.55 46.35 39.56
N ILE A 208 24.62 47.43 38.76
CA ILE A 208 23.48 48.08 38.08
C ILE A 208 22.84 47.17 37.03
N GLU A 209 23.62 46.30 36.40
CA GLU A 209 23.13 45.33 35.40
C GLU A 209 22.64 44.01 36.02
N GLU A 210 23.36 43.44 37.00
CA GLU A 210 23.09 42.06 37.46
C GLU A 210 22.31 41.92 38.77
N GLU A 211 22.36 42.91 39.67
CA GLU A 211 21.88 42.74 41.05
C GLU A 211 20.98 43.88 41.57
N LEU A 212 21.11 45.11 41.09
CA LEU A 212 20.38 46.29 41.61
C LEU A 212 18.86 46.09 41.63
N ALA A 213 18.29 45.53 40.56
CA ALA A 213 16.84 45.28 40.42
C ALA A 213 16.30 44.16 41.34
N ILE A 214 17.18 43.43 42.03
CA ILE A 214 16.83 42.25 42.85
C ILE A 214 17.48 42.25 44.24
N ALA A 215 18.40 43.18 44.53
CA ALA A 215 19.16 43.23 45.79
C ALA A 215 18.28 43.57 47.00
N LEU A 216 17.24 44.39 46.81
CA LEU A 216 16.35 44.85 47.88
C LEU A 216 15.34 43.78 48.35
N LEU A 217 15.05 42.76 47.53
CA LEU A 217 13.86 41.89 47.66
C LEU A 217 13.65 41.25 49.04
N PHE A 218 14.72 40.88 49.74
CA PHE A 218 14.67 40.23 51.06
C PHE A 218 15.42 41.02 52.16
N LEU A 219 15.77 42.29 51.92
CA LEU A 219 16.31 43.17 52.95
C LEU A 219 15.21 43.61 53.93
N THR A 220 15.56 43.71 55.21
CA THR A 220 14.57 43.96 56.28
C THR A 220 14.14 45.44 56.31
N SER A 221 15.12 46.33 56.19
CA SER A 221 15.04 47.75 56.56
C SER A 221 15.42 48.67 55.39
N VAL A 222 16.47 48.33 54.63
CA VAL A 222 16.88 49.11 53.45
C VAL A 222 15.84 48.93 52.34
N THR A 223 15.31 50.04 51.85
CA THR A 223 14.33 50.12 50.76
C THR A 223 14.78 51.00 49.60
N SER A 224 15.90 51.73 49.71
CA SER A 224 16.47 52.53 48.62
C SER A 224 17.98 52.31 48.44
N ILE A 225 18.43 52.25 47.19
CA ILE A 225 19.85 52.25 46.81
C ILE A 225 20.06 53.34 45.76
N LYS A 226 21.10 54.17 45.92
CA LYS A 226 21.46 55.25 44.99
C LYS A 226 22.94 55.15 44.62
N ILE A 227 23.30 55.40 43.36
CA ILE A 227 24.68 55.23 42.86
C ILE A 227 25.07 56.47 42.05
N TYR A 228 26.11 57.16 42.50
CA TYR A 228 26.62 58.38 41.90
C TYR A 228 28.09 58.29 41.48
N GLU A 229 28.48 59.16 40.58
CA GLU A 229 29.88 59.57 40.37
C GLU A 229 29.98 61.08 40.56
N VAL A 230 31.14 61.55 41.04
CA VAL A 230 31.44 62.98 41.12
C VAL A 230 32.88 63.22 40.68
N ASP A 231 33.08 64.25 39.85
CA ASP A 231 34.39 64.73 39.44
C ASP A 231 34.43 66.28 39.51
N ASP A 232 35.45 66.91 38.95
CA ASP A 232 35.61 68.37 38.95
C ASP A 232 34.59 69.08 38.03
N SER A 233 33.81 68.35 37.23
CA SER A 233 32.75 68.88 36.35
C SER A 233 31.35 68.84 37.00
N GLY A 234 31.11 67.93 37.94
CA GLY A 234 29.85 67.84 38.67
C GLY A 234 29.56 66.46 39.28
N SER A 235 28.32 66.30 39.76
CA SER A 235 27.78 65.03 40.27
C SER A 235 26.77 64.44 39.28
N ARG A 236 26.82 63.11 39.11
CA ARG A 236 26.06 62.34 38.11
C ARG A 236 25.44 61.11 38.77
N CYS A 237 24.12 60.92 38.65
CA CYS A 237 23.44 59.73 39.16
C CYS A 237 23.46 58.64 38.08
N LEU A 238 24.15 57.53 38.32
CA LEU A 238 24.18 56.39 37.39
C LEU A 238 22.86 55.61 37.44
N ALA A 239 22.40 55.31 38.65
CA ALA A 239 21.18 54.55 38.90
C ALA A 239 20.64 54.74 40.32
N GLU A 240 19.34 54.56 40.47
CA GLU A 240 18.63 54.48 41.74
C GLU A 240 17.64 53.31 41.71
N ALA A 241 17.44 52.65 42.85
CA ALA A 241 16.41 51.63 43.04
C ALA A 241 15.60 51.88 44.32
N GLU A 242 14.29 51.64 44.24
CA GLU A 242 13.34 51.79 45.35
C GLU A 242 12.43 50.56 45.44
N LEU A 243 12.23 50.04 46.66
CA LEU A 243 11.37 48.91 46.97
C LEU A 243 10.08 49.35 47.67
N VAL A 244 8.96 49.24 46.95
CA VAL A 244 7.62 49.45 47.50
C VAL A 244 7.07 48.11 48.00
N LYS A 245 7.12 47.89 49.32
CA LYS A 245 6.58 46.69 49.98
C LYS A 245 5.05 46.80 50.15
N GLY A 246 4.29 45.84 49.63
CA GLY A 246 2.85 45.71 49.88
C GLY A 246 2.52 45.20 51.29
N GLN A 247 1.23 45.15 51.63
CA GLN A 247 0.78 44.63 52.93
C GLN A 247 0.88 43.09 52.99
N PRO A 248 1.48 42.51 54.04
CA PRO A 248 1.60 41.05 54.20
C PRO A 248 0.29 40.41 54.66
N GLU A 249 -0.23 39.47 53.86
CA GLU A 249 -1.15 38.45 54.35
C GLU A 249 -0.38 37.43 55.18
N LEU A 250 -0.91 37.08 56.36
CA LEU A 250 -0.45 36.00 57.23
C LEU A 250 -1.45 34.85 57.20
N ARG A 251 -0.98 33.60 57.07
CA ARG A 251 -1.83 32.39 57.15
C ARG A 251 -1.09 31.27 57.87
N GLU A 252 -1.73 30.69 58.88
CA GLU A 252 -1.19 29.59 59.69
C GLU A 252 -1.86 28.27 59.29
N THR A 253 -1.06 27.26 58.92
CA THR A 253 -1.53 25.95 58.47
C THR A 253 -0.81 24.83 59.23
N GLY A 254 -1.29 24.57 60.45
CA GLY A 254 -0.69 23.59 61.36
C GLY A 254 0.58 24.15 61.99
N ALA A 255 1.73 23.54 61.66
CA ALA A 255 3.05 24.02 62.06
C ALA A 255 3.63 25.09 61.12
N GLU A 256 3.12 25.19 59.89
CA GLU A 256 3.63 26.09 58.86
C GLU A 256 2.98 27.48 58.98
N ILE A 257 3.79 28.53 59.21
CA ILE A 257 3.33 29.92 59.19
C ILE A 257 3.78 30.56 57.88
N THR A 258 2.82 30.96 57.04
CA THR A 258 3.08 31.55 55.74
C THR A 258 2.80 33.05 55.71
N THR A 259 3.57 33.78 54.92
CA THR A 259 3.36 35.19 54.59
C THR A 259 3.30 35.36 53.08
N SER A 260 2.49 36.27 52.56
CA SER A 260 2.62 36.69 51.17
C SER A 260 2.22 38.14 50.92
N TYR A 261 2.92 38.79 50.00
CA TYR A 261 2.65 40.16 49.54
C TYR A 261 3.27 40.40 48.17
N ILE A 262 2.82 41.45 47.49
CA ILE A 262 3.46 41.93 46.27
C ILE A 262 4.45 43.04 46.64
N SER A 263 5.62 43.07 46.00
CA SER A 263 6.58 44.17 46.09
C SER A 263 6.92 44.71 44.71
N GLY A 264 6.86 46.02 44.54
CA GLY A 264 7.39 46.71 43.36
C GLY A 264 8.84 47.09 43.57
N VAL A 265 9.73 46.75 42.64
CA VAL A 265 11.08 47.32 42.56
C VAL A 265 11.10 48.28 41.37
N ASN A 266 11.24 49.57 41.65
CA ASN A 266 11.47 50.60 40.65
C ASN A 266 12.98 50.78 40.49
N VAL A 267 13.49 50.81 39.26
CA VAL A 267 14.90 51.08 38.95
C VAL A 267 14.98 52.17 37.90
N SER A 268 15.58 53.31 38.24
CA SER A 268 15.93 54.37 37.29
C SER A 268 17.41 54.35 36.97
N LYS A 269 17.74 54.71 35.73
CA LYS A 269 19.09 54.92 35.18
C LYS A 269 19.07 56.25 34.41
N GLU A 270 20.22 56.79 34.03
CA GLU A 270 20.33 58.12 33.39
C GLU A 270 19.33 58.43 32.26
N ASN A 271 18.92 57.43 31.48
CA ASN A 271 18.04 57.58 30.32
C ASN A 271 16.91 56.52 30.28
N ASP A 272 16.69 55.75 31.36
CA ASP A 272 15.80 54.58 31.37
C ASP A 272 15.14 54.37 32.75
N ALA A 273 13.95 53.76 32.78
CA ALA A 273 13.21 53.48 34.00
C ALA A 273 12.39 52.19 33.86
N ASP A 274 12.73 51.19 34.67
CA ASP A 274 12.13 49.86 34.74
C ASP A 274 11.36 49.71 36.07
N SER A 275 10.30 48.90 36.08
CA SER A 275 9.52 48.62 37.29
C SER A 275 8.99 47.19 37.24
N LYS A 276 9.40 46.38 38.23
CA LYS A 276 9.12 44.95 38.29
C LYS A 276 8.38 44.60 39.56
N SER A 277 7.26 43.89 39.39
CA SER A 277 6.41 43.44 40.50
C SER A 277 6.70 41.98 40.83
N TRP A 278 6.93 41.70 42.11
CA TRP A 278 7.32 40.40 42.61
C TRP A 278 6.34 39.91 43.67
N ARG A 279 5.79 38.71 43.53
CA ARG A 279 5.15 37.99 44.64
C ARG A 279 6.24 37.52 45.58
N ILE A 280 6.30 38.12 46.76
CA ILE A 280 7.07 37.61 47.88
C ILE A 280 6.19 36.61 48.64
N PHE A 281 6.69 35.40 48.85
CA PHE A 281 6.03 34.36 49.64
C PHE A 281 7.02 33.83 50.68
N GLY A 282 6.70 33.91 51.97
CA GLY A 282 7.49 33.33 53.06
C GLY A 282 6.79 32.12 53.68
N ALA A 283 7.58 31.17 54.17
CA ALA A 283 7.15 30.07 55.03
C ALA A 283 8.16 29.92 56.18
N SER A 284 7.65 29.90 57.41
CA SER A 284 8.42 29.65 58.63
C SER A 284 7.89 28.40 59.31
N TYR A 285 8.81 27.54 59.75
CA TYR A 285 8.51 26.27 60.41
C TYR A 285 9.06 26.28 61.84
N PRO A 286 8.58 25.42 62.75
CA PRO A 286 9.13 25.31 64.10
C PRO A 286 10.60 24.92 64.04
N ARG A 287 11.42 25.57 64.87
CA ARG A 287 12.85 25.25 64.97
C ARG A 287 13.06 23.80 65.42
N ASP A 288 12.18 23.30 66.28
CA ASP A 288 12.33 22.00 66.91
C ASP A 288 12.02 20.85 65.94
N GLU A 289 11.07 21.03 65.00
CA GLU A 289 10.86 20.10 63.86
C GLU A 289 12.14 19.94 63.04
N ALA A 290 12.85 21.05 62.75
CA ALA A 290 14.11 21.02 62.03
C ALA A 290 15.27 20.40 62.85
N ALA A 291 15.20 20.46 64.18
CA ALA A 291 16.17 19.81 65.06
C ALA A 291 15.91 18.30 65.17
N GLU A 292 14.64 17.87 65.27
CA GLU A 292 14.23 16.46 65.26
C GLU A 292 14.64 15.79 63.95
N LEU A 293 14.26 16.36 62.80
CA LEU A 293 14.58 15.81 61.47
C LEU A 293 16.09 15.72 61.20
N LEU A 294 16.89 16.69 61.65
CA LEU A 294 18.35 16.58 61.57
C LEU A 294 18.93 15.55 62.54
N SER A 295 18.38 15.43 63.74
CA SER A 295 18.88 14.48 64.74
C SER A 295 18.56 13.03 64.33
N GLU A 296 17.44 12.80 63.64
CA GLU A 296 17.14 11.52 62.98
C GLU A 296 18.14 11.22 61.85
N ARG A 297 18.40 12.19 60.95
CA ARG A 297 19.34 12.04 59.83
C ARG A 297 20.79 11.81 60.25
N LEU A 298 21.23 12.39 61.37
CA LEU A 298 22.62 12.36 61.83
C LEU A 298 22.87 11.42 63.02
N GLY A 299 21.84 10.94 63.70
CA GLY A 299 21.93 9.98 64.80
C GLY A 299 22.26 10.57 66.18
N TYR A 300 22.33 11.90 66.32
CA TYR A 300 22.64 12.60 67.58
C TYR A 300 21.93 13.95 67.68
N ASP A 301 21.78 14.50 68.89
CA ASP A 301 21.12 15.80 69.13
C ASP A 301 21.90 16.97 68.50
N VAL A 302 21.27 17.63 67.52
CA VAL A 302 21.83 18.82 66.85
C VAL A 302 21.34 20.15 67.41
N ALA A 303 20.38 20.19 68.34
CA ALA A 303 19.77 21.43 68.82
C ALA A 303 20.79 22.44 69.39
N PRO A 304 21.85 22.04 70.13
CA PRO A 304 22.92 22.96 70.54
C PRO A 304 23.74 23.51 69.38
N ALA A 305 23.96 22.72 68.33
CA ALA A 305 24.69 23.12 67.14
C ALA A 305 23.88 24.11 66.29
N LEU A 306 22.59 23.85 66.08
CA LEU A 306 21.68 24.76 65.38
C LEU A 306 21.60 26.13 66.07
N GLU A 307 21.61 26.19 67.40
CA GLU A 307 21.57 27.47 68.13
C GLU A 307 22.89 28.23 68.05
N LYS A 308 24.01 27.53 68.27
CA LYS A 308 25.35 28.10 68.06
C LYS A 308 25.55 28.66 66.65
N GLN A 309 24.87 28.10 65.65
CA GLN A 309 24.93 28.53 64.25
C GLN A 309 23.85 29.55 63.85
N LYS A 310 22.92 29.92 64.76
CA LYS A 310 21.73 30.77 64.51
C LYS A 310 20.84 30.30 63.35
N LEU A 311 20.77 28.99 63.10
CA LEU A 311 19.98 28.43 61.99
C LEU A 311 18.50 28.32 62.36
N ARG A 312 17.61 28.60 61.38
CA ARG A 312 16.15 28.62 61.48
C ARG A 312 15.55 28.20 60.13
N PRO A 313 14.50 27.36 60.07
CA PRO A 313 14.00 26.74 58.83
C PRO A 313 13.11 27.68 58.00
N ASN A 314 13.42 28.98 58.01
CA ASN A 314 12.62 29.98 57.32
C ASN A 314 13.04 30.04 55.85
N VAL A 315 12.07 29.89 54.95
CA VAL A 315 12.23 29.97 53.50
C VAL A 315 11.39 31.13 52.99
N ALA A 316 11.88 31.84 51.98
CA ALA A 316 11.04 32.74 51.19
C ALA A 316 11.38 32.68 49.70
N PHE A 317 10.42 33.07 48.87
CA PHE A 317 10.53 33.15 47.42
C PHE A 317 10.22 34.56 46.95
N ALA A 318 10.83 34.94 45.83
CA ALA A 318 10.41 36.10 45.04
C ALA A 318 10.16 35.62 43.61
N VAL A 319 8.89 35.64 43.21
CA VAL A 319 8.42 35.23 41.87
C VAL A 319 8.06 36.49 41.09
N PRO A 320 8.62 36.73 39.89
CA PRO A 320 8.19 37.87 39.08
C PRO A 320 6.76 37.63 38.57
N LEU A 321 5.92 38.67 38.63
CA LEU A 321 4.50 38.58 38.27
C LEU A 321 4.24 38.73 36.76
N ASP A 322 5.20 39.26 36.01
CA ASP A 322 5.11 39.34 34.55
C ASP A 322 5.72 38.10 33.87
N LEU A 323 5.03 37.59 32.84
CA LEU A 323 5.38 36.33 32.19
C LEU A 323 6.72 36.37 31.43
N GLU A 324 7.18 37.54 31.00
CA GLU A 324 8.48 37.66 30.31
C GLU A 324 9.65 37.65 31.30
N SER A 325 9.57 38.37 32.42
CA SER A 325 10.56 38.25 33.49
C SER A 325 10.55 36.85 34.11
N LEU A 326 9.39 36.16 34.19
CA LEU A 326 9.36 34.75 34.62
C LEU A 326 10.17 33.81 33.70
N LYS A 327 10.10 34.01 32.38
CA LYS A 327 10.93 33.25 31.41
C LYS A 327 12.41 33.63 31.47
N GLN A 328 12.72 34.90 31.75
CA GLN A 328 14.07 35.44 31.73
C GLN A 328 14.80 35.29 33.09
N ASN A 329 14.06 35.03 34.17
CA ASN A 329 14.63 34.82 35.49
C ASN A 329 15.51 33.58 35.49
N LYS A 330 16.76 33.75 35.93
CA LYS A 330 17.74 32.66 36.04
C LYS A 330 17.75 32.01 37.41
N GLY A 331 16.95 32.52 38.36
CA GLY A 331 16.90 32.08 39.75
C GLY A 331 18.20 32.34 40.51
N ARG A 332 18.12 32.82 41.75
CA ARG A 332 19.28 32.99 42.62
C ARG A 332 18.95 32.53 44.04
N LEU A 333 19.94 31.96 44.71
CA LEU A 333 19.89 31.77 46.16
C LEU A 333 20.21 33.08 46.87
N TYR A 334 19.60 33.30 48.04
CA TYR A 334 19.78 34.49 48.87
C TYR A 334 20.11 34.11 50.31
N THR A 335 20.94 34.95 50.95
CA THR A 335 20.97 35.11 52.40
C THR A 335 20.74 36.60 52.69
N PHE A 336 19.49 37.04 52.60
CA PHE A 336 18.98 38.43 52.57
C PHE A 336 19.42 39.24 51.33
N LEU A 337 20.68 39.11 50.92
CA LEU A 337 21.23 39.58 49.65
C LEU A 337 21.45 38.42 48.66
N PRO A 338 21.48 38.70 47.34
CA PRO A 338 21.69 37.66 46.33
C PRO A 338 23.09 37.07 46.46
N LEU A 339 23.19 35.74 46.40
CA LEU A 339 24.44 35.02 46.24
C LEU A 339 24.85 35.00 44.75
N PRO A 340 26.14 34.76 44.42
CA PRO A 340 26.59 34.56 43.05
C PRO A 340 26.24 33.15 42.49
N LEU A 341 25.16 32.54 42.99
CA LEU A 341 24.71 31.20 42.64
C LEU A 341 23.40 31.27 41.85
N SER A 342 23.46 30.90 40.57
CA SER A 342 22.28 30.78 39.70
C SER A 342 21.71 29.36 39.73
N THR A 343 20.40 29.23 39.90
CA THR A 343 19.71 27.93 40.07
C THR A 343 18.95 27.45 38.83
N GLY A 344 18.71 28.33 37.86
CA GLY A 344 17.79 28.10 36.75
C GLY A 344 16.30 28.10 37.15
N PHE A 345 15.96 28.52 38.38
CA PHE A 345 14.58 28.50 38.87
C PHE A 345 13.77 29.72 38.40
N PRO A 346 12.43 29.59 38.26
CA PRO A 346 11.55 30.72 37.92
C PRO A 346 11.47 31.79 39.03
N CYS A 347 11.95 31.49 40.24
CA CYS A 347 11.96 32.40 41.38
C CYS A 347 13.35 32.51 42.03
N HIS A 348 13.55 33.57 42.82
CA HIS A 348 14.65 33.63 43.79
C HIS A 348 14.28 32.90 45.09
N VAL A 349 15.24 32.30 45.76
CA VAL A 349 15.04 31.50 46.99
C VAL A 349 15.91 32.04 48.14
N GLN A 350 15.26 32.57 49.17
CA GLN A 350 15.85 33.06 50.41
C GLN A 350 15.77 31.99 51.50
N ALA A 351 16.90 31.68 52.14
CA ALA A 351 16.94 30.85 53.35
C ALA A 351 18.24 31.12 54.13
N LEU A 352 18.33 30.64 55.37
CA LEU A 352 19.57 30.67 56.14
C LEU A 352 20.52 29.52 55.71
N PHE A 353 21.01 29.58 54.48
CA PHE A 353 21.95 28.59 53.93
C PHE A 353 23.29 28.57 54.67
N ALA A 354 23.89 27.39 54.78
CA ALA A 354 25.27 27.22 55.22
C ALA A 354 26.24 27.45 54.04
N LEU A 355 26.96 28.56 54.09
CA LEU A 355 27.90 28.99 53.04
C LEU A 355 29.36 28.67 53.40
N THR A 356 30.22 28.67 52.38
CA THR A 356 31.67 28.84 52.54
C THR A 356 32.02 30.21 53.15
N PRO A 357 33.20 30.40 53.77
CA PRO A 357 33.55 31.65 54.45
C PRO A 357 33.50 32.89 53.55
N ASP A 358 33.91 32.75 52.29
CA ASP A 358 33.88 33.78 51.24
C ASP A 358 32.47 34.08 50.71
N ARG A 359 31.45 33.35 51.17
CA ARG A 359 30.02 33.49 50.81
C ARG A 359 29.69 33.23 49.33
N GLN A 360 30.60 32.66 48.54
CA GLN A 360 30.36 32.39 47.13
C GLN A 360 29.62 31.07 46.87
N HIS A 361 29.84 30.04 47.71
CA HIS A 361 29.28 28.70 47.54
C HIS A 361 28.54 28.24 48.80
N LEU A 362 27.73 27.20 48.67
CA LEU A 362 27.26 26.40 49.81
C LEU A 362 28.44 25.58 50.36
N ARG A 363 28.39 25.15 51.63
CA ARG A 363 29.34 24.13 52.13
C ARG A 363 29.22 22.88 51.23
N ASN A 364 30.34 22.30 50.81
CA ASN A 364 30.34 21.19 49.86
C ASN A 364 29.48 20.02 50.37
N SER A 365 28.57 19.50 49.55
CA SER A 365 27.66 18.42 49.91
C SER A 365 28.37 17.07 50.13
N GLU A 366 29.61 16.93 49.67
CA GLU A 366 30.46 15.74 49.87
C GLU A 366 31.43 15.87 51.07
N GLU A 367 31.49 17.02 51.75
CA GLU A 367 32.31 17.19 52.97
C GLU A 367 31.70 16.43 54.17
N THR A 368 32.09 15.16 54.32
CA THR A 368 31.83 14.38 55.54
C THR A 368 32.97 14.56 56.54
N GLY A 369 32.71 15.32 57.61
CA GLY A 369 33.63 15.47 58.73
C GLY A 369 33.87 14.13 59.45
N LEU A 370 35.13 13.86 59.81
CA LEU A 370 35.54 12.62 60.50
C LEU A 370 35.06 12.51 61.96
N VAL A 371 34.33 13.50 62.47
CA VAL A 371 33.89 13.62 63.87
C VAL A 371 32.48 14.21 63.90
N GLU A 372 31.61 13.67 64.76
CA GLU A 372 30.30 14.24 65.08
C GLU A 372 30.45 15.71 65.52
N GLY A 373 29.68 16.61 64.91
CA GLY A 373 29.80 18.04 65.20
C GLY A 373 29.38 18.96 64.07
N VAL A 374 29.67 20.25 64.29
CA VAL A 374 29.14 21.40 63.55
C VAL A 374 29.20 21.24 62.03
N ASP A 375 30.31 20.75 61.47
CA ASP A 375 30.48 20.66 60.01
C ASP A 375 29.52 19.67 59.35
N SER A 376 29.19 18.54 60.02
CA SER A 376 28.15 17.63 59.52
C SER A 376 26.74 18.21 59.64
N VAL A 377 26.46 18.96 60.72
CA VAL A 377 25.17 19.65 60.91
C VAL A 377 24.92 20.69 59.82
N ILE A 378 25.93 21.49 59.43
CA ILE A 378 25.74 22.56 58.44
C ILE A 378 25.65 22.04 56.99
N VAL A 379 26.25 20.88 56.68
CA VAL A 379 26.05 20.21 55.38
C VAL A 379 24.66 19.59 55.31
N GLU A 380 24.24 18.83 56.34
CA GLU A 380 22.91 18.20 56.35
C GLU A 380 21.78 19.24 56.46
N TRP A 381 22.02 20.38 57.10
CA TRP A 381 21.10 21.53 57.11
C TRP A 381 20.70 21.99 55.70
N ASN A 382 21.68 22.15 54.80
CA ASN A 382 21.40 22.52 53.41
C ASN A 382 20.61 21.42 52.69
N ARG A 383 20.89 20.12 52.96
CA ARG A 383 20.10 19.02 52.41
C ARG A 383 18.65 19.07 52.91
N LEU A 384 18.43 19.24 54.22
CA LEU A 384 17.10 19.34 54.83
C LEU A 384 16.28 20.53 54.29
N LEU A 385 16.92 21.68 54.03
CA LEU A 385 16.25 22.80 53.36
C LEU A 385 15.71 22.39 51.98
N PHE A 386 16.53 21.78 51.11
CA PHE A 386 16.10 21.41 49.75
C PHE A 386 15.27 20.12 49.65
N ASP A 387 15.43 19.18 50.59
CA ASP A 387 14.66 17.93 50.66
C ASP A 387 13.28 18.13 51.35
N THR A 388 13.08 19.17 52.15
CA THR A 388 11.89 19.26 53.03
C THR A 388 11.28 20.65 53.13
N PHE A 389 11.99 21.68 53.63
CA PHE A 389 11.34 22.98 53.89
C PHE A 389 11.05 23.78 52.62
N ILE A 390 12.00 23.86 51.68
CA ILE A 390 11.81 24.51 50.38
C ILE A 390 10.70 23.81 49.57
N PRO A 391 10.65 22.47 49.43
CA PRO A 391 9.54 21.77 48.79
C PRO A 391 8.16 22.07 49.38
N ASN A 392 8.02 22.05 50.71
CA ASN A 392 6.73 22.29 51.36
C ASN A 392 6.27 23.74 51.22
N ALA A 393 7.19 24.70 51.30
CA ALA A 393 6.91 26.11 51.09
C ALA A 393 6.52 26.39 49.63
N TRP A 394 7.20 25.77 48.66
CA TRP A 394 6.90 25.93 47.23
C TRP A 394 5.52 25.36 46.89
N ALA A 395 5.18 24.20 47.47
CA ALA A 395 3.83 23.64 47.35
C ALA A 395 2.76 24.60 47.91
N SER A 396 2.99 25.27 49.04
CA SER A 396 2.07 26.29 49.59
C SER A 396 2.01 27.58 48.77
N MET A 397 3.10 27.95 48.08
CA MET A 397 3.17 29.11 47.20
C MET A 397 2.31 28.95 45.94
N ILE A 398 2.25 27.74 45.36
CA ILE A 398 1.55 27.47 44.10
C ILE A 398 0.07 27.91 44.14
N PRO A 399 -0.75 27.55 45.16
CA PRO A 399 -2.12 28.07 45.31
C PRO A 399 -2.23 29.61 45.42
N VAL A 400 -1.21 30.32 45.92
CA VAL A 400 -1.21 31.79 45.96
C VAL A 400 -1.03 32.35 44.55
N LEU A 401 -0.05 31.85 43.80
CA LEU A 401 0.17 32.23 42.40
C LEU A 401 -1.07 31.91 41.54
N LEU A 402 -1.74 30.80 41.84
CA LEU A 402 -2.92 30.32 41.13
C LEU A 402 -4.16 31.19 41.39
N TYR A 403 -4.53 31.39 42.67
CA TYR A 403 -5.81 31.99 43.05
C TYR A 403 -5.75 33.48 43.43
N GLN A 404 -4.56 34.05 43.64
CA GLN A 404 -4.40 35.51 43.82
C GLN A 404 -3.78 36.17 42.59
N ASP A 405 -2.69 35.61 42.06
CA ASP A 405 -1.96 36.19 40.92
C ASP A 405 -2.46 35.68 39.56
N HIS A 406 -3.44 34.76 39.54
CA HIS A 406 -4.11 34.25 38.33
C HIS A 406 -3.16 33.60 37.30
N PHE A 407 -2.10 32.93 37.75
CA PHE A 407 -1.16 32.21 36.88
C PHE A 407 -1.77 30.95 36.25
N VAL A 408 -2.27 31.08 35.03
CA VAL A 408 -2.88 29.99 34.25
C VAL A 408 -1.88 28.87 33.90
N ASP A 409 -0.71 29.20 33.34
CA ASP A 409 0.33 28.21 33.01
C ASP A 409 1.20 27.91 34.25
N ILE A 410 0.56 27.27 35.23
CA ILE A 410 1.13 27.04 36.56
C ILE A 410 2.38 26.15 36.51
N PHE A 411 2.54 25.29 35.50
CA PHE A 411 3.72 24.45 35.32
C PHE A 411 5.02 25.26 35.07
N ARG A 412 4.94 26.52 34.62
CA ARG A 412 6.12 27.42 34.53
C ARG A 412 6.64 27.90 35.88
N THR A 413 5.84 27.77 36.94
CA THR A 413 6.24 28.14 38.31
C THR A 413 7.01 27.01 39.02
N TRP A 414 7.17 25.85 38.37
CA TRP A 414 7.87 24.69 38.90
C TRP A 414 9.35 24.69 38.43
N PRO A 415 10.29 24.10 39.18
CA PRO A 415 11.69 24.05 38.75
C PRO A 415 11.91 23.22 37.46
N PRO A 416 12.69 23.72 36.49
CA PRO A 416 12.98 23.00 35.26
C PRO A 416 13.91 21.80 35.49
N SER A 417 14.00 20.93 34.48
CA SER A 417 14.77 19.68 34.54
C SER A 417 16.24 19.91 34.90
N GLN A 418 16.67 19.36 36.04
CA GLN A 418 18.03 19.47 36.54
C GLN A 418 18.92 18.41 35.87
N PRO A 419 20.06 18.77 35.25
CA PRO A 419 20.89 17.80 34.53
C PRO A 419 21.46 16.71 35.45
N ALA A 420 21.38 15.45 35.02
CA ALA A 420 21.67 14.28 35.87
C ALA A 420 23.12 14.22 36.41
N GLY A 421 24.08 14.91 35.77
CA GLY A 421 25.52 14.79 36.04
C GLY A 421 26.20 16.04 36.62
N GLN A 422 25.49 16.95 37.28
CA GLN A 422 26.11 18.10 37.95
C GLN A 422 26.56 17.75 39.38
N GLY A 423 27.71 18.30 39.78
CA GLY A 423 28.27 18.27 41.14
C GLY A 423 28.36 19.68 41.75
N GLY A 424 28.98 19.79 42.93
CA GLY A 424 29.00 21.05 43.69
C GLY A 424 27.61 21.44 44.21
N ASP A 425 27.33 22.73 44.30
CA ASP A 425 26.09 23.28 44.92
C ASP A 425 24.80 22.64 44.38
N THR A 426 24.75 22.39 43.06
CA THR A 426 23.61 21.79 42.34
C THR A 426 23.13 20.44 42.89
N SER A 427 24.03 19.68 43.52
CA SER A 427 23.72 18.38 44.12
C SER A 427 22.66 18.46 45.22
N TYR A 428 22.56 19.59 45.93
CA TYR A 428 21.56 19.83 46.97
C TYR A 428 20.12 19.89 46.41
N TRP A 429 19.92 20.57 45.28
CA TRP A 429 18.59 20.79 44.71
C TRP A 429 18.23 19.88 43.53
N LYS A 430 19.10 18.93 43.17
CA LYS A 430 18.85 17.92 42.12
C LYS A 430 17.54 17.13 42.33
N LYS A 431 17.12 16.89 43.58
CA LYS A 431 15.84 16.21 43.91
C LYS A 431 14.63 17.14 43.98
N LEU A 432 14.85 18.46 44.11
CA LEU A 432 13.81 19.46 44.41
C LEU A 432 12.52 19.31 43.57
N PRO A 433 12.56 19.06 42.24
CA PRO A 433 11.34 18.88 41.45
C PRO A 433 10.49 17.70 41.92
N SER A 434 11.12 16.59 42.34
CA SER A 434 10.43 15.40 42.84
C SER A 434 9.88 15.58 44.26
N GLU A 435 10.59 16.31 45.13
CA GLU A 435 10.10 16.60 46.48
C GLU A 435 8.96 17.62 46.48
N ILE A 436 8.97 18.61 45.58
CA ILE A 436 7.83 19.52 45.37
C ILE A 436 6.60 18.73 44.92
N LEU A 437 6.75 17.80 43.98
CA LEU A 437 5.67 16.93 43.53
C LEU A 437 5.10 16.07 44.66
N ARG A 438 5.96 15.46 45.49
CA ARG A 438 5.52 14.72 46.68
C ARG A 438 4.84 15.63 47.70
N ALA A 439 5.30 16.86 47.88
CA ALA A 439 4.66 17.84 48.77
C ALA A 439 3.27 18.26 48.25
N ILE A 440 3.11 18.50 46.95
CA ILE A 440 1.82 18.82 46.29
C ILE A 440 0.80 17.69 46.50
N VAL A 441 1.20 16.44 46.22
CA VAL A 441 0.32 15.27 46.36
C VAL A 441 0.02 14.97 47.83
N ARG A 442 1.02 15.02 48.72
CA ARG A 442 0.85 14.84 50.17
C ARG A 442 -0.08 15.89 50.78
N LYS A 443 -0.01 17.14 50.31
CA LYS A 443 -0.89 18.25 50.75
C LYS A 443 -2.25 18.25 50.01
N LYS A 444 -2.52 17.33 49.09
CA LYS A 444 -3.76 17.24 48.29
C LYS A 444 -4.16 18.58 47.65
N LEU A 445 -3.20 19.22 46.98
CA LEU A 445 -3.42 20.55 46.43
C LEU A 445 -4.14 20.50 45.07
N ALA A 446 -5.21 21.29 44.95
CA ALA A 446 -6.00 21.47 43.74
C ALA A 446 -5.28 22.36 42.71
N VAL A 447 -4.15 21.89 42.19
CA VAL A 447 -3.22 22.68 41.35
C VAL A 447 -2.98 22.08 39.96
N TRP A 448 -3.66 20.97 39.64
CA TRP A 448 -3.55 20.31 38.34
C TRP A 448 -4.60 20.89 37.38
N PRO A 449 -4.21 21.49 36.24
CA PRO A 449 -5.16 22.12 35.32
C PRO A 449 -6.11 21.07 34.75
N VAL A 450 -7.42 21.29 34.91
CA VAL A 450 -8.46 20.43 34.34
C VAL A 450 -8.73 20.88 32.91
N ILE A 451 -8.79 19.93 31.97
CA ILE A 451 -9.18 20.21 30.59
C ILE A 451 -10.69 20.45 30.54
N SER A 452 -11.08 21.67 30.20
CA SER A 452 -12.49 22.11 30.18
C SER A 452 -12.90 22.62 28.81
N HIS A 453 -14.14 22.33 28.39
CA HIS A 453 -14.73 22.84 27.14
C HIS A 453 -15.25 24.30 27.30
N GLY A 454 -14.44 25.18 27.89
CA GLY A 454 -14.84 26.54 28.27
C GLY A 454 -13.66 27.46 28.60
N LEU A 455 -13.96 28.75 28.82
CA LEU A 455 -12.97 29.80 29.11
C LEU A 455 -12.55 29.89 30.59
N GLU A 456 -13.17 29.11 31.48
CA GLU A 456 -12.86 29.11 32.91
C GLU A 456 -11.81 28.03 33.21
N HIS A 457 -10.60 28.46 33.59
CA HIS A 457 -9.54 27.55 34.02
C HIS A 457 -9.85 27.01 35.43
N SER A 458 -10.14 25.72 35.53
CA SER A 458 -10.33 25.00 36.78
C SER A 458 -9.15 24.08 37.10
N PHE A 459 -8.95 23.78 38.39
CA PHE A 459 -7.81 23.02 38.89
C PHE A 459 -8.28 22.06 39.99
N SER A 460 -7.76 20.82 40.00
CA SER A 460 -8.17 19.77 40.96
C SER A 460 -6.98 18.97 41.52
N GLU A 461 -7.27 18.05 42.43
CA GLU A 461 -6.31 17.08 42.98
C GLU A 461 -5.93 16.02 41.92
N LEU A 462 -4.66 15.58 41.93
CA LEU A 462 -4.17 14.56 40.97
C LEU A 462 -4.99 13.25 41.05
N ASP A 463 -5.40 12.84 42.25
CA ASP A 463 -6.17 11.62 42.48
C ASP A 463 -7.56 11.63 41.81
N SER A 464 -8.11 12.80 41.46
CA SER A 464 -9.44 12.92 40.84
C SER A 464 -9.40 12.95 39.31
N LEU A 465 -8.22 13.07 38.69
CA LEU A 465 -8.09 13.35 37.25
C LEU A 465 -7.45 12.18 36.50
N LEU A 466 -7.91 11.95 35.27
CA LEU A 466 -7.18 11.11 34.32
C LEU A 466 -6.01 11.89 33.71
N VAL A 467 -4.80 11.32 33.74
CA VAL A 467 -3.57 11.96 33.23
C VAL A 467 -3.35 11.59 31.77
N ALA A 468 -3.62 12.53 30.87
CA ALA A 468 -3.38 12.41 29.44
C ALA A 468 -1.89 12.33 29.10
N ASP A 469 -1.56 11.79 27.94
CA ASP A 469 -0.23 11.89 27.34
C ASP A 469 -0.10 13.15 26.46
N ALA A 470 1.12 13.62 26.22
CA ALA A 470 1.37 14.69 25.24
C ALA A 470 1.13 14.23 23.78
N ALA A 471 1.02 12.91 23.54
CA ALA A 471 0.58 12.34 22.27
C ALA A 471 -0.96 12.34 22.09
N ASP A 472 -1.75 12.54 23.15
CA ASP A 472 -3.21 12.62 23.04
C ASP A 472 -3.63 13.93 22.37
N LYS A 473 -4.54 13.83 21.40
CA LYS A 473 -4.98 14.98 20.59
C LYS A 473 -5.91 15.88 21.38
N GLU A 474 -5.63 17.17 21.38
CA GLU A 474 -6.46 18.24 21.97
C GLU A 474 -7.95 18.11 21.60
N GLU A 475 -8.26 17.86 20.33
CA GLU A 475 -9.64 17.66 19.85
C GLU A 475 -10.36 16.44 20.46
N THR A 476 -9.61 15.41 20.89
CA THR A 476 -10.13 14.20 21.53
C THR A 476 -10.27 14.41 23.03
N LEU A 477 -9.30 15.09 23.66
CA LEU A 477 -9.36 15.50 25.07
C LEU A 477 -10.55 16.45 25.31
N ALA A 478 -10.77 17.43 24.43
CA ALA A 478 -11.91 18.33 24.48
C ALA A 478 -13.26 17.60 24.32
N ALA A 479 -13.34 16.58 23.46
CA ALA A 479 -14.55 15.76 23.30
C ALA A 479 -14.83 14.92 24.56
N LEU A 480 -13.81 14.27 25.14
CA LEU A 480 -13.94 13.52 26.39
C LEU A 480 -14.31 14.42 27.58
N ALA A 481 -13.71 15.60 27.67
CA ALA A 481 -14.03 16.62 28.69
C ALA A 481 -15.48 17.11 28.57
N ALA A 482 -15.97 17.38 27.35
CA ALA A 482 -17.38 17.72 27.11
C ALA A 482 -18.34 16.57 27.50
N ALA A 483 -17.88 15.32 27.45
CA ALA A 483 -18.61 14.14 27.90
C ALA A 483 -18.52 13.89 29.42
N GLY A 484 -17.90 14.79 30.19
CA GLY A 484 -17.78 14.72 31.66
C GLY A 484 -16.56 13.96 32.18
N VAL A 485 -15.57 13.65 31.33
CA VAL A 485 -14.33 13.00 31.76
C VAL A 485 -13.33 14.05 32.27
N GLU A 486 -13.18 14.16 33.60
CA GLU A 486 -12.20 15.07 34.21
C GLU A 486 -10.76 14.55 34.01
N MET A 487 -9.88 15.42 33.50
CA MET A 487 -8.53 15.04 33.08
C MET A 487 -7.55 16.21 33.09
N THR A 488 -6.26 15.91 33.10
CA THR A 488 -5.15 16.87 33.00
C THR A 488 -4.09 16.38 32.02
N GLN A 489 -3.46 17.29 31.26
CA GLN A 489 -2.35 16.98 30.34
C GLN A 489 -1.07 17.71 30.79
N PRO A 490 -0.31 17.12 31.74
CA PRO A 490 0.94 17.72 32.21
C PRO A 490 2.03 17.65 31.11
N PRO A 491 2.96 18.62 31.05
CA PRO A 491 4.08 18.58 30.12
C PRO A 491 4.92 17.28 30.27
N PRO A 492 5.56 16.77 29.20
CA PRO A 492 6.29 15.49 29.24
C PRO A 492 7.30 15.35 30.38
N TYR A 493 8.00 16.44 30.74
CA TYR A 493 8.90 16.51 31.88
C TYR A 493 8.19 16.28 33.23
N ILE A 494 7.00 16.87 33.42
CA ILE A 494 6.21 16.73 34.64
C ILE A 494 5.61 15.32 34.73
N LYS A 495 5.13 14.75 33.63
CA LYS A 495 4.67 13.34 33.59
C LYS A 495 5.81 12.38 33.92
N ALA A 496 6.97 12.55 33.29
CA ALA A 496 8.15 11.75 33.60
C ALA A 496 8.62 11.94 35.06
N LEU A 497 8.44 13.11 35.67
CA LEU A 497 8.72 13.30 37.09
C LEU A 497 7.74 12.54 38.00
N LEU A 498 6.44 12.49 37.68
CA LEU A 498 5.47 11.68 38.45
C LEU A 498 5.91 10.20 38.49
N GLU A 499 6.22 9.66 37.30
CA GLU A 499 6.69 8.29 37.12
C GLU A 499 8.00 8.02 37.87
N ASN A 500 9.03 8.86 37.68
CA ASN A 500 10.34 8.72 38.35
C ASN A 500 10.27 8.99 39.86
N ALA A 501 9.32 9.78 40.34
CA ALA A 501 9.15 10.06 41.78
C ALA A 501 8.44 8.92 42.53
N GLY A 502 7.83 7.96 41.80
CA GLY A 502 7.01 6.89 42.36
C GLY A 502 5.60 7.34 42.75
N ILE A 503 5.07 8.40 42.12
CA ILE A 503 3.75 8.95 42.44
C ILE A 503 2.68 8.19 41.67
N HIS A 504 1.66 7.72 42.40
CA HIS A 504 0.49 7.08 41.81
C HIS A 504 -0.39 8.12 41.11
N PHE A 505 -0.83 7.82 39.90
CA PHE A 505 -1.84 8.57 39.16
C PHE A 505 -2.59 7.62 38.21
N THR A 506 -3.81 8.00 37.82
CA THR A 506 -4.60 7.21 36.86
C THR A 506 -4.32 7.71 35.44
N PRO A 507 -3.67 6.95 34.55
CA PRO A 507 -3.46 7.38 33.17
C PRO A 507 -4.78 7.42 32.40
N LEU A 508 -4.91 8.38 31.48
CA LEU A 508 -5.97 8.36 30.48
C LEU A 508 -5.68 7.23 29.48
N THR A 509 -6.60 6.28 29.40
CA THR A 509 -6.57 5.15 28.48
C THR A 509 -7.99 4.86 27.97
N PRO A 510 -8.17 4.10 26.89
CA PRO A 510 -9.50 3.63 26.47
C PRO A 510 -10.31 2.97 27.60
N ASP A 511 -9.67 2.15 28.45
CA ASP A 511 -10.32 1.50 29.59
C ASP A 511 -10.70 2.48 30.72
N THR A 512 -9.83 3.43 31.10
CA THR A 512 -10.14 4.40 32.18
C THR A 512 -11.12 5.48 31.72
N ALA A 513 -10.99 5.95 30.47
CA ALA A 513 -11.95 6.85 29.84
C ALA A 513 -13.35 6.21 29.76
N ARG A 514 -13.44 4.92 29.43
CA ARG A 514 -14.72 4.19 29.43
C ARG A 514 -15.42 4.24 30.79
N VAL A 515 -14.69 4.03 31.89
CA VAL A 515 -15.28 4.05 33.25
C VAL A 515 -15.88 5.43 33.52
N ALA A 516 -15.10 6.51 33.32
CA ALA A 516 -15.58 7.88 33.51
C ALA A 516 -16.76 8.24 32.59
N LEU A 517 -16.80 7.72 31.36
CA LEU A 517 -17.93 7.91 30.43
C LEU A 517 -19.20 7.16 30.86
N LEU A 518 -19.08 6.01 31.52
CA LEU A 518 -20.23 5.27 32.07
C LEU A 518 -20.87 6.01 33.25
N ASP A 519 -20.05 6.58 34.12
CA ASP A 519 -20.52 7.42 35.22
C ASP A 519 -21.16 8.73 34.70
N ASN A 520 -20.78 9.18 33.50
CA ASN A 520 -21.24 10.41 32.85
C ASN A 520 -22.14 10.23 31.62
N ILE A 521 -22.87 9.10 31.49
CA ILE A 521 -23.75 8.84 30.32
C ILE A 521 -24.71 10.01 30.01
N ALA A 522 -25.21 10.72 31.03
CA ALA A 522 -26.09 11.87 30.87
C ALA A 522 -25.41 13.15 30.33
N ALA A 523 -24.07 13.26 30.40
CA ALA A 523 -23.31 14.27 29.68
C ALA A 523 -23.07 13.84 28.23
N LEU A 524 -22.56 12.63 28.04
CA LEU A 524 -22.32 12.03 26.71
C LEU A 524 -23.58 12.06 25.83
N SER A 525 -24.76 11.76 26.38
CA SER A 525 -26.02 11.73 25.63
C SER A 525 -26.53 13.13 25.22
N ARG A 526 -26.10 14.21 25.91
CA ARG A 526 -26.39 15.59 25.51
C ARG A 526 -25.53 16.03 24.32
N MET A 527 -24.45 15.31 24.01
CA MET A 527 -23.55 15.60 22.89
C MET A 527 -23.96 14.97 21.55
N HIS A 528 -25.09 14.25 21.46
CA HIS A 528 -25.52 13.63 20.20
C HIS A 528 -25.77 14.63 19.06
N SER A 529 -25.93 15.93 19.36
CA SER A 529 -25.91 17.01 18.38
C SER A 529 -24.54 17.25 17.74
N ASP A 530 -23.43 17.01 18.46
CA ASP A 530 -22.08 16.97 17.91
C ASP A 530 -21.67 15.52 17.57
N THR A 531 -22.15 15.10 16.41
CA THR A 531 -21.75 13.84 15.77
C THR A 531 -20.23 13.70 15.61
N SER A 532 -19.46 14.80 15.55
CA SER A 532 -18.00 14.74 15.40
C SER A 532 -17.31 14.39 16.72
N ALA A 533 -17.74 14.98 17.84
CA ALA A 533 -17.22 14.67 19.17
C ALA A 533 -17.56 13.22 19.58
N ILE A 534 -18.79 12.77 19.35
CA ILE A 534 -19.21 11.38 19.62
C ILE A 534 -18.32 10.39 18.84
N LYS A 535 -18.08 10.64 17.56
CA LYS A 535 -17.18 9.78 16.74
C LYS A 535 -15.74 9.81 17.23
N ARG A 536 -15.20 10.96 17.68
CA ARG A 536 -13.85 11.05 18.28
C ARG A 536 -13.73 10.21 19.55
N ILE A 537 -14.75 10.22 20.41
CA ILE A 537 -14.81 9.38 21.61
C ILE A 537 -14.87 7.90 21.21
N ALA A 538 -15.73 7.53 20.26
CA ALA A 538 -15.83 6.15 19.77
C ALA A 538 -14.50 5.64 19.19
N SER A 539 -13.86 6.38 18.28
CA SER A 539 -12.54 6.03 17.72
C SER A 539 -11.44 5.98 18.78
N TYR A 540 -11.49 6.81 19.83
CA TYR A 540 -10.54 6.73 20.95
C TYR A 540 -10.71 5.43 21.72
N LEU A 541 -11.94 5.07 22.13
CA LEU A 541 -12.20 3.81 22.84
C LEU A 541 -11.84 2.59 21.98
N LEU A 542 -12.20 2.60 20.70
CA LEU A 542 -11.94 1.49 19.76
C LEU A 542 -10.45 1.41 19.34
N SER A 543 -9.62 2.41 19.63
CA SER A 543 -8.18 2.40 19.33
C SER A 543 -7.41 1.28 20.05
N ALA A 544 -7.92 0.80 21.19
CA ALA A 544 -7.39 -0.37 21.90
C ALA A 544 -7.67 -1.71 21.18
N GLY A 545 -8.44 -1.72 20.08
CA GLY A 545 -8.84 -2.95 19.39
C GLY A 545 -9.84 -3.81 20.17
N ASN A 546 -10.55 -3.23 21.14
CA ASN A 546 -11.49 -3.93 22.02
C ASN A 546 -12.91 -3.34 21.91
N ILE A 547 -13.79 -4.02 21.17
CA ILE A 547 -15.18 -3.57 20.97
C ILE A 547 -16.04 -3.64 22.25
N ALA A 548 -15.60 -4.38 23.28
CA ALA A 548 -16.30 -4.37 24.57
C ALA A 548 -16.27 -2.98 25.23
N LEU A 549 -15.36 -2.09 24.81
CA LEU A 549 -15.24 -0.76 25.41
C LEU A 549 -16.42 0.16 25.10
N VAL A 550 -17.15 -0.02 23.99
CA VAL A 550 -18.37 0.76 23.69
C VAL A 550 -19.65 0.18 24.30
N ILE A 551 -19.58 -0.96 25.01
CA ILE A 551 -20.75 -1.55 25.67
C ILE A 551 -21.32 -0.59 26.72
N GLY A 552 -22.62 -0.32 26.61
CA GLY A 552 -23.37 0.58 27.49
C GLY A 552 -23.30 2.07 27.12
N LEU A 553 -22.39 2.47 26.24
CA LEU A 553 -22.18 3.87 25.86
C LEU A 553 -22.89 4.20 24.53
N PRO A 554 -23.72 5.27 24.45
CA PRO A 554 -24.49 5.59 23.26
C PRO A 554 -23.63 6.29 22.20
N LEU A 555 -22.76 5.52 21.55
CA LEU A 555 -21.69 5.97 20.65
C LEU A 555 -21.83 5.46 19.21
N VAL A 556 -22.65 4.44 18.97
CA VAL A 556 -22.75 3.78 17.66
C VAL A 556 -23.95 4.33 16.90
N GLN A 557 -23.74 4.82 15.68
CA GLN A 557 -24.79 5.40 14.86
C GLN A 557 -25.50 4.34 14.01
N VAL A 558 -26.84 4.33 14.04
CA VAL A 558 -27.68 3.46 13.20
C VAL A 558 -28.23 4.20 11.98
N ALA A 559 -28.81 3.46 11.04
CA ALA A 559 -29.23 3.93 9.73
C ALA A 559 -30.27 5.08 9.74
N ASN A 560 -31.05 5.22 10.82
CA ASN A 560 -31.97 6.35 11.05
C ASN A 560 -31.27 7.65 11.57
N GLY A 561 -29.97 7.60 11.82
CA GLY A 561 -29.15 8.72 12.32
C GLY A 561 -29.01 8.80 13.84
N GLN A 562 -29.76 8.03 14.62
CA GLN A 562 -29.67 8.01 16.09
C GLN A 562 -28.40 7.28 16.58
N PHE A 563 -27.95 7.63 17.77
CA PHE A 563 -26.89 6.92 18.49
C PHE A 563 -27.49 5.92 19.50
N ILE A 564 -26.98 4.69 19.47
CA ILE A 564 -27.38 3.59 20.36
C ILE A 564 -26.20 3.13 21.23
N SER A 565 -26.53 2.54 22.38
CA SER A 565 -25.58 1.74 23.17
C SER A 565 -25.61 0.30 22.69
N LEU A 566 -24.44 -0.32 22.51
CA LEU A 566 -24.37 -1.77 22.30
C LEU A 566 -24.44 -2.52 23.63
N GLU A 567 -25.03 -3.71 23.61
CA GLU A 567 -25.12 -4.63 24.75
C GLU A 567 -24.20 -5.85 24.57
N PRO A 568 -23.81 -6.55 25.66
CA PRO A 568 -23.13 -7.83 25.56
C PRO A 568 -24.02 -8.86 24.83
N LEU A 569 -23.42 -9.71 23.99
CA LEU A 569 -24.14 -10.74 23.24
C LEU A 569 -24.84 -11.74 24.18
N ARG A 570 -26.15 -11.95 23.99
CA ARG A 570 -26.96 -12.92 24.75
C ARG A 570 -27.82 -13.80 23.84
N PRO A 571 -28.18 -15.03 24.27
CA PRO A 571 -29.15 -15.85 23.56
C PRO A 571 -30.52 -15.16 23.46
N ASN A 572 -31.17 -15.26 22.30
CA ASN A 572 -32.51 -14.72 22.02
C ASN A 572 -32.65 -13.18 22.16
N GLN A 573 -31.55 -12.42 22.11
CA GLN A 573 -31.55 -10.96 22.03
C GLN A 573 -31.66 -10.49 20.57
N GLU A 574 -32.28 -9.33 20.35
CA GLU A 574 -32.26 -8.66 19.05
C GLU A 574 -30.85 -8.10 18.76
N ASN A 575 -30.31 -8.47 17.59
CA ASN A 575 -28.97 -8.09 17.16
C ASN A 575 -29.04 -7.09 16.00
N HIS A 576 -28.35 -5.97 16.13
CA HIS A 576 -28.23 -4.96 15.08
C HIS A 576 -27.46 -5.49 13.87
N VAL A 577 -28.02 -5.32 12.68
CA VAL A 577 -27.39 -5.81 11.45
C VAL A 577 -26.33 -4.81 10.99
N LEU A 578 -25.16 -5.30 10.61
CA LEU A 578 -24.08 -4.50 10.05
C LEU A 578 -24.30 -4.32 8.55
N LEU A 579 -24.40 -3.07 8.10
CA LEU A 579 -24.54 -2.71 6.69
C LEU A 579 -23.38 -1.80 6.25
N ASP A 580 -22.69 -2.20 5.18
CA ASP A 580 -21.73 -1.36 4.46
C ASP A 580 -22.45 -0.38 3.51
N GLY A 581 -21.68 0.49 2.83
CA GLY A 581 -22.23 1.56 1.99
C GLY A 581 -23.14 1.07 0.85
N ASP A 582 -22.77 -0.04 0.20
CA ASP A 582 -23.58 -0.63 -0.86
C ASP A 582 -24.81 -1.36 -0.30
N SER A 583 -24.69 -1.99 0.87
CA SER A 583 -25.82 -2.62 1.56
C SER A 583 -26.83 -1.58 2.07
N LEU A 584 -26.36 -0.43 2.59
CA LEU A 584 -27.22 0.68 3.02
C LEU A 584 -27.99 1.31 1.87
N LYS A 585 -27.36 1.48 0.70
CA LYS A 585 -27.97 1.98 -0.54
C LYS A 585 -29.21 1.17 -0.96
N VAL A 586 -29.29 -0.11 -0.56
CA VAL A 586 -30.38 -1.03 -0.88
C VAL A 586 -31.33 -1.24 0.30
N PHE A 587 -30.82 -1.41 1.53
CA PHE A 587 -31.59 -1.92 2.68
C PHE A 587 -31.85 -0.91 3.81
N ARG A 588 -31.39 0.35 3.73
CA ARG A 588 -31.64 1.38 4.78
C ARG A 588 -33.11 1.50 5.17
N ASP A 589 -34.02 1.47 4.19
CA ASP A 589 -35.46 1.61 4.44
C ASP A 589 -36.15 0.27 4.83
N SER A 590 -35.38 -0.82 4.90
CA SER A 590 -35.82 -2.14 5.40
C SER A 590 -35.41 -2.39 6.85
N ASP A 591 -34.36 -1.72 7.35
CA ASP A 591 -33.90 -1.79 8.74
C ASP A 591 -33.33 -0.45 9.20
N SER A 592 -34.15 0.30 9.93
CA SER A 592 -33.80 1.63 10.45
C SER A 592 -32.88 1.60 11.68
N VAL A 593 -32.66 0.41 12.27
CA VAL A 593 -31.81 0.20 13.46
C VAL A 593 -30.55 -0.64 13.15
N ALA A 594 -30.28 -0.91 11.88
CA ALA A 594 -29.01 -1.44 11.40
C ALA A 594 -27.87 -0.41 11.58
N ILE A 595 -26.65 -0.89 11.82
CA ILE A 595 -25.46 -0.06 12.06
C ILE A 595 -24.84 0.32 10.71
N ASP A 596 -24.61 1.63 10.52
CA ASP A 596 -24.00 2.19 9.31
C ASP A 596 -22.47 2.14 9.42
N LEU A 597 -21.85 1.15 8.76
CA LEU A 597 -20.39 0.97 8.77
C LEU A 597 -19.63 2.10 8.04
N THR A 598 -20.30 2.92 7.21
CA THR A 598 -19.65 4.07 6.54
C THR A 598 -19.37 5.22 7.49
N GLN A 599 -19.99 5.21 8.67
CA GLN A 599 -19.73 6.19 9.73
C GLN A 599 -18.45 5.90 10.53
N LEU A 600 -17.86 4.71 10.37
CA LEU A 600 -16.70 4.18 11.09
C LEU A 600 -15.42 4.25 10.23
N SER A 601 -14.25 4.26 10.88
CA SER A 601 -12.97 4.09 10.16
C SER A 601 -12.77 2.63 9.71
N PRO A 602 -11.92 2.33 8.70
CA PRO A 602 -11.75 0.96 8.20
C PRO A 602 -11.32 -0.06 9.27
N ARG A 603 -10.55 0.36 10.29
CA ARG A 603 -10.15 -0.50 11.42
C ARG A 603 -11.30 -0.76 12.40
N GLU A 604 -12.15 0.25 12.62
CA GLU A 604 -13.35 0.10 13.45
C GLU A 604 -14.37 -0.81 12.74
N ALA A 605 -14.57 -0.64 11.43
CA ALA A 605 -15.42 -1.50 10.62
C ALA A 605 -14.89 -2.96 10.59
N GLU A 606 -13.57 -3.17 10.46
CA GLU A 606 -12.96 -4.49 10.59
C GLU A 606 -13.23 -5.11 11.97
N LEU A 607 -13.10 -4.36 13.06
CA LEU A 607 -13.36 -4.82 14.43
C LEU A 607 -14.85 -5.18 14.64
N PHE A 608 -15.76 -4.35 14.13
CA PHE A 608 -17.21 -4.61 14.12
C PHE A 608 -17.57 -5.85 13.30
N LEU A 609 -16.92 -6.08 12.16
CA LEU A 609 -17.16 -7.27 11.34
C LEU A 609 -16.55 -8.55 11.96
N THR A 610 -15.37 -8.46 12.57
CA THR A 610 -14.59 -9.65 13.02
C THR A 610 -14.89 -10.08 14.44
N THR A 611 -14.69 -9.21 15.43
CA THR A 611 -14.85 -9.55 16.86
C THR A 611 -16.23 -9.18 17.39
N GLY A 612 -16.87 -8.15 16.82
CA GLY A 612 -18.17 -7.68 17.27
C GLY A 612 -19.25 -8.76 17.41
N PRO A 613 -19.48 -9.64 16.41
CA PRO A 613 -20.57 -10.62 16.44
C PRO A 613 -20.35 -11.79 17.43
N THR A 614 -19.25 -11.80 18.19
CA THR A 614 -18.99 -12.76 19.27
C THR A 614 -18.97 -12.12 20.66
N ILE A 615 -19.06 -10.78 20.76
CA ILE A 615 -18.92 -10.01 22.01
C ILE A 615 -20.16 -9.16 22.30
N VAL A 616 -20.75 -8.53 21.29
CA VAL A 616 -21.87 -7.59 21.41
C VAL A 616 -23.08 -8.00 20.56
N ASN A 617 -24.25 -7.39 20.80
CA ASN A 617 -25.51 -7.68 20.11
C ASN A 617 -25.55 -7.16 18.66
N ILE A 618 -24.56 -7.52 17.83
CA ILE A 618 -24.46 -7.14 16.41
C ILE A 618 -24.24 -8.39 15.56
N VAL A 619 -24.64 -8.33 14.28
CA VAL A 619 -24.58 -9.49 13.37
C VAL A 619 -24.29 -9.06 11.94
N ARG A 620 -23.53 -9.86 11.20
CA ARG A 620 -23.32 -9.62 9.76
C ARG A 620 -24.62 -9.86 8.99
N LEU A 621 -24.80 -9.14 7.88
CA LEU A 621 -25.90 -9.42 6.94
C LEU A 621 -25.81 -10.85 6.41
N ASP A 622 -26.93 -11.58 6.48
CA ASP A 622 -27.06 -12.99 6.07
C ASP A 622 -28.22 -13.19 5.08
N VAL A 623 -28.34 -14.40 4.52
CA VAL A 623 -29.36 -14.71 3.50
C VAL A 623 -30.78 -14.65 4.06
N GLU A 624 -31.02 -15.00 5.32
CA GLU A 624 -32.35 -14.98 5.92
C GLU A 624 -32.84 -13.53 6.14
N ARG A 625 -31.94 -12.67 6.64
CA ARG A 625 -32.15 -11.21 6.76
C ARG A 625 -32.39 -10.55 5.41
N VAL A 626 -31.62 -10.89 4.37
CA VAL A 626 -31.85 -10.38 3.01
C VAL A 626 -33.21 -10.83 2.47
N LEU A 627 -33.63 -12.08 2.71
CA LEU A 627 -34.97 -12.55 2.31
C LEU A 627 -36.12 -11.87 3.08
N LEU A 628 -35.87 -11.38 4.31
CA LEU A 628 -36.80 -10.53 5.06
C LEU A 628 -36.84 -9.11 4.48
N TYR A 629 -35.67 -8.46 4.32
CA TYR A 629 -35.57 -7.11 3.76
C TYR A 629 -36.14 -7.01 2.34
N LEU A 630 -35.92 -8.01 1.49
CA LEU A 630 -36.55 -8.10 0.16
C LEU A 630 -38.08 -8.02 0.24
N LYS A 631 -38.70 -8.68 1.23
CA LYS A 631 -40.16 -8.62 1.45
C LYS A 631 -40.58 -7.27 2.01
N CYS A 632 -39.83 -6.68 2.94
CA CYS A 632 -40.10 -5.35 3.48
C CYS A 632 -40.04 -4.27 2.39
N ALA A 633 -39.00 -4.29 1.54
CA ALA A 633 -38.87 -3.36 0.41
C ALA A 633 -40.04 -3.48 -0.57
N PHE A 634 -40.42 -4.69 -0.97
CA PHE A 634 -41.57 -4.90 -1.86
C PHE A 634 -42.90 -4.47 -1.21
N ALA A 635 -43.10 -4.73 0.09
CA ALA A 635 -44.26 -4.25 0.83
C ALA A 635 -44.30 -2.71 0.92
N ASN A 636 -43.16 -2.04 1.11
CA ASN A 636 -43.04 -0.57 1.08
C ASN A 636 -43.39 0.01 -0.31
N PHE A 637 -43.14 -0.74 -1.38
CA PHE A 637 -43.59 -0.39 -2.75
C PHE A 637 -45.03 -0.82 -3.07
N GLY A 638 -45.73 -1.49 -2.16
CA GLY A 638 -47.09 -2.00 -2.38
C GLY A 638 -47.19 -3.21 -3.32
N LEU A 639 -46.09 -3.96 -3.50
CA LEU A 639 -45.99 -5.09 -4.43
C LEU A 639 -45.85 -6.42 -3.69
N ASP A 640 -46.39 -7.50 -4.28
CA ASP A 640 -46.02 -8.87 -3.90
C ASP A 640 -44.76 -9.30 -4.65
N ILE A 641 -43.77 -9.82 -3.91
CA ILE A 641 -42.51 -10.32 -4.44
C ILE A 641 -42.64 -11.67 -5.16
N HIS A 642 -43.70 -12.43 -4.90
CA HIS A 642 -43.94 -13.75 -5.50
C HIS A 642 -44.78 -13.70 -6.80
N THR A 643 -45.67 -12.72 -6.93
CA THR A 643 -46.59 -12.62 -8.06
C THR A 643 -46.07 -11.63 -9.11
N PRO A 644 -45.86 -12.04 -10.38
CA PRO A 644 -45.56 -11.12 -11.46
C PRO A 644 -46.68 -10.10 -11.62
N ALA A 645 -46.38 -8.81 -11.42
CA ALA A 645 -47.37 -7.75 -11.54
C ALA A 645 -47.98 -7.73 -12.96
N ALA A 646 -49.31 -7.68 -13.04
CA ALA A 646 -50.03 -7.51 -14.30
C ALA A 646 -49.90 -6.09 -14.87
N GLU A 647 -49.47 -5.14 -14.03
CA GLU A 647 -49.23 -3.74 -14.35
C GLU A 647 -47.71 -3.45 -14.31
N ALA A 648 -47.29 -2.38 -14.98
CA ALA A 648 -45.90 -1.95 -15.03
C ALA A 648 -45.42 -1.44 -13.66
N ALA A 649 -44.25 -1.89 -13.19
CA ALA A 649 -43.61 -1.35 -12.00
C ALA A 649 -43.21 0.12 -12.21
N SER A 650 -43.19 0.90 -11.13
CA SER A 650 -42.74 2.29 -11.18
C SER A 650 -41.22 2.37 -11.38
N ASP A 651 -40.75 3.48 -11.96
CA ASP A 651 -39.32 3.68 -12.22
C ASP A 651 -38.49 3.70 -10.92
N ALA A 652 -39.10 4.02 -9.77
CA ALA A 652 -38.48 3.91 -8.46
C ALA A 652 -38.16 2.46 -8.07
N VAL A 653 -39.07 1.51 -8.34
CA VAL A 653 -38.84 0.07 -8.13
C VAL A 653 -37.75 -0.44 -9.07
N VAL A 654 -37.78 -0.01 -10.35
CA VAL A 654 -36.74 -0.35 -11.33
C VAL A 654 -35.37 0.19 -10.90
N GLN A 655 -35.31 1.43 -10.39
CA GLN A 655 -34.07 2.05 -9.93
C GLN A 655 -33.52 1.40 -8.65
N TRP A 656 -34.38 0.99 -7.73
CA TRP A 656 -33.97 0.23 -6.55
C TRP A 656 -33.48 -1.18 -6.93
N LEU A 657 -34.16 -1.86 -7.88
CA LEU A 657 -33.72 -3.17 -8.38
C LEU A 657 -32.36 -3.09 -9.10
N ILE A 658 -32.03 -1.98 -9.77
CA ILE A 658 -30.67 -1.75 -10.29
C ILE A 658 -29.67 -1.80 -9.14
N TRP A 659 -29.87 -1.03 -8.06
CA TRP A 659 -28.94 -1.00 -6.92
C TRP A 659 -28.85 -2.35 -6.20
N PHE A 660 -29.97 -3.06 -6.03
CA PHE A 660 -29.98 -4.43 -5.49
C PHE A 660 -29.10 -5.37 -6.33
N TRP A 661 -29.23 -5.36 -7.66
CA TRP A 661 -28.42 -6.22 -8.51
C TRP A 661 -26.94 -5.79 -8.61
N GLU A 662 -26.63 -4.50 -8.49
CA GLU A 662 -25.25 -4.03 -8.31
C GLU A 662 -24.64 -4.61 -7.02
N TRP A 663 -25.34 -4.49 -5.91
CA TRP A 663 -24.93 -5.02 -4.59
C TRP A 663 -24.79 -6.55 -4.59
N VAL A 664 -25.74 -7.29 -5.19
CA VAL A 664 -25.62 -8.76 -5.33
C VAL A 664 -24.36 -9.16 -6.11
N GLY A 665 -23.85 -8.33 -7.02
CA GLY A 665 -22.60 -8.57 -7.72
C GLY A 665 -21.36 -8.52 -6.83
N ALA A 666 -21.38 -7.68 -5.79
CA ALA A 666 -20.29 -7.54 -4.82
C ALA A 666 -20.38 -8.54 -3.66
N TRP A 667 -21.58 -9.01 -3.30
CA TRP A 667 -21.80 -9.77 -2.06
C TRP A 667 -21.31 -11.23 -2.10
N ASP A 668 -20.55 -11.65 -1.09
CA ASP A 668 -19.95 -12.99 -0.97
C ASP A 668 -20.98 -14.12 -0.95
N LEU A 669 -22.13 -13.90 -0.30
CA LEU A 669 -23.16 -14.93 -0.11
C LEU A 669 -24.13 -15.05 -1.30
N ARG A 670 -23.89 -14.35 -2.42
CA ARG A 670 -24.76 -14.35 -3.61
C ARG A 670 -25.11 -15.76 -4.10
N THR A 671 -24.15 -16.68 -4.11
CA THR A 671 -24.31 -18.09 -4.54
C THR A 671 -25.28 -18.90 -3.66
N GLN A 672 -25.52 -18.45 -2.42
CA GLN A 672 -26.54 -19.02 -1.54
C GLN A 672 -27.90 -18.33 -1.79
N LEU A 673 -27.90 -17.00 -1.91
CA LEU A 673 -29.10 -16.19 -2.17
C LEU A 673 -29.87 -16.65 -3.41
N TYR A 674 -29.17 -16.93 -4.53
CA TYR A 674 -29.81 -17.40 -5.78
C TYR A 674 -30.70 -18.63 -5.62
N ARG A 675 -30.36 -19.53 -4.67
CA ARG A 675 -31.14 -20.74 -4.39
C ARG A 675 -32.50 -20.43 -3.76
N SER A 676 -32.62 -19.29 -3.11
CA SER A 676 -33.81 -18.85 -2.38
C SER A 676 -34.65 -17.82 -3.14
N ILE A 677 -34.03 -16.92 -3.91
CA ILE A 677 -34.74 -15.87 -4.67
C ILE A 677 -35.24 -16.32 -6.05
N GLY A 678 -35.05 -17.59 -6.44
CA GLY A 678 -35.38 -18.08 -7.78
C GLY A 678 -36.83 -17.84 -8.22
N SER A 679 -37.79 -17.88 -7.29
CA SER A 679 -39.21 -17.62 -7.55
C SER A 679 -39.62 -16.13 -7.43
N PHE A 680 -38.73 -15.24 -6.99
CA PHE A 680 -39.06 -13.85 -6.71
C PHE A 680 -39.02 -13.00 -7.98
N ALA A 681 -40.00 -12.12 -8.17
CA ALA A 681 -40.12 -11.23 -9.32
C ALA A 681 -39.15 -10.03 -9.22
N LEU A 682 -37.85 -10.29 -9.35
CA LEU A 682 -36.77 -9.29 -9.16
C LEU A 682 -36.11 -8.82 -10.47
N LEU A 683 -36.48 -9.36 -11.64
CA LEU A 683 -35.87 -8.97 -12.92
C LEU A 683 -36.77 -7.97 -13.67
N PRO A 684 -36.42 -6.68 -13.76
CA PRO A 684 -37.19 -5.71 -14.52
C PRO A 684 -36.95 -5.87 -16.03
N THR A 685 -38.04 -5.85 -16.80
CA THR A 685 -38.02 -5.97 -18.27
C THR A 685 -38.14 -4.61 -18.98
N GLU A 686 -37.95 -4.57 -20.30
CA GLU A 686 -38.13 -3.37 -21.15
C GLU A 686 -39.52 -2.72 -21.08
N ARG A 687 -40.50 -3.36 -20.42
CA ARG A 687 -41.88 -2.88 -20.24
C ARG A 687 -42.22 -2.58 -18.77
N ASN A 688 -41.20 -2.47 -17.92
CA ASN A 688 -41.28 -2.41 -16.45
C ASN A 688 -42.04 -3.57 -15.78
N ILE A 689 -42.40 -4.64 -16.51
CA ILE A 689 -42.95 -5.87 -15.91
C ILE A 689 -41.81 -6.61 -15.23
N LEU A 690 -42.04 -7.07 -13.98
CA LEU A 690 -41.07 -7.86 -13.22
C LEU A 690 -41.26 -9.36 -13.49
N VAL A 691 -40.17 -10.09 -13.75
CA VAL A 691 -40.21 -11.55 -13.96
C VAL A 691 -39.39 -12.31 -12.91
N PRO A 692 -39.74 -13.57 -12.59
CA PRO A 692 -38.99 -14.39 -11.63
C PRO A 692 -37.52 -14.59 -12.00
N VAL A 693 -36.63 -14.55 -10.99
CA VAL A 693 -35.17 -14.70 -11.20
C VAL A 693 -34.82 -15.94 -12.02
N ALA A 694 -35.46 -17.09 -11.73
CA ALA A 694 -35.19 -18.35 -12.43
C ALA A 694 -35.67 -18.39 -13.90
N GLN A 695 -36.56 -17.49 -14.32
CA GLN A 695 -36.91 -17.35 -15.74
C GLN A 695 -35.76 -16.72 -16.53
N GLY A 696 -35.09 -15.74 -15.94
CA GLY A 696 -34.05 -14.95 -16.59
C GLY A 696 -34.59 -14.00 -17.68
N THR A 697 -33.68 -13.26 -18.31
CA THR A 697 -33.99 -12.23 -19.31
C THR A 697 -32.96 -12.19 -20.44
N MET A 698 -33.26 -11.42 -21.49
CA MET A 698 -32.41 -11.24 -22.66
C MET A 698 -31.82 -9.83 -22.74
N VAL A 699 -30.55 -9.71 -23.10
CA VAL A 699 -29.92 -8.45 -23.57
C VAL A 699 -29.89 -8.37 -25.09
N ASN A 700 -29.56 -7.20 -25.63
CA ASN A 700 -29.47 -6.90 -27.07
C ASN A 700 -30.82 -7.12 -27.79
N ALA A 701 -31.87 -6.44 -27.31
CA ALA A 701 -33.20 -6.47 -27.92
C ALA A 701 -33.14 -5.94 -29.37
N PRO A 702 -33.64 -6.68 -30.38
CA PRO A 702 -33.50 -6.26 -31.79
C PRO A 702 -34.23 -4.95 -32.10
N ASP A 703 -33.63 -4.10 -32.94
CA ASP A 703 -34.21 -2.83 -33.37
C ASP A 703 -35.48 -3.02 -34.22
N SER A 704 -35.58 -4.14 -34.94
CA SER A 704 -36.79 -4.51 -35.68
C SER A 704 -37.91 -4.88 -34.71
N VAL A 705 -38.94 -4.02 -34.65
CA VAL A 705 -40.15 -4.22 -33.82
C VAL A 705 -40.80 -5.57 -34.09
N SER A 706 -40.93 -5.98 -35.36
CA SER A 706 -41.53 -7.27 -35.74
C SER A 706 -40.72 -8.47 -35.20
N VAL A 707 -39.38 -8.41 -35.25
CA VAL A 707 -38.51 -9.44 -34.68
C VAL A 707 -38.64 -9.46 -33.16
N ARG A 708 -38.64 -8.29 -32.52
CA ARG A 708 -38.81 -8.17 -31.06
C ARG A 708 -40.15 -8.75 -30.61
N MET A 709 -41.24 -8.46 -31.32
CA MET A 709 -42.56 -9.05 -31.09
C MET A 709 -42.57 -10.58 -31.29
N ALA A 710 -41.90 -11.10 -32.32
CA ALA A 710 -41.78 -12.54 -32.56
C ALA A 710 -40.98 -13.27 -31.47
N LEU A 711 -39.93 -12.64 -30.92
CA LEU A 711 -39.20 -13.17 -29.77
C LEU A 711 -40.03 -13.10 -28.48
N THR A 712 -40.79 -12.01 -28.26
CA THR A 712 -41.71 -11.92 -27.11
C THR A 712 -42.81 -12.98 -27.19
N SER A 713 -43.38 -13.26 -28.36
CA SER A 713 -44.43 -14.29 -28.48
C SER A 713 -43.91 -15.71 -28.22
N LEU A 714 -42.62 -15.99 -28.44
CA LEU A 714 -41.96 -17.24 -28.00
C LEU A 714 -41.69 -17.31 -26.48
N GLY A 715 -42.01 -16.25 -25.73
CA GLY A 715 -41.84 -16.16 -24.27
C GLY A 715 -40.54 -15.51 -23.81
N LEU A 716 -39.76 -14.88 -24.70
CA LEU A 716 -38.53 -14.20 -24.33
C LEU A 716 -38.80 -12.77 -23.84
N SER A 717 -38.36 -12.47 -22.62
CA SER A 717 -38.38 -11.14 -22.01
C SER A 717 -37.04 -10.44 -22.17
N PHE A 718 -37.05 -9.17 -22.60
CA PHE A 718 -35.85 -8.34 -22.67
C PHE A 718 -35.65 -7.59 -21.35
N ILE A 719 -34.42 -7.54 -20.84
CA ILE A 719 -34.11 -6.82 -19.60
C ILE A 719 -34.27 -5.31 -19.78
N HIS A 720 -34.64 -4.59 -18.71
CA HIS A 720 -34.80 -3.14 -18.75
C HIS A 720 -33.51 -2.43 -19.24
N PRO A 721 -33.61 -1.47 -20.19
CA PRO A 721 -32.44 -0.85 -20.82
C PRO A 721 -31.51 -0.14 -19.82
N SER A 722 -32.06 0.49 -18.78
CA SER A 722 -31.28 1.20 -17.75
C SER A 722 -30.53 0.31 -16.75
N MET A 723 -30.69 -1.02 -16.81
CA MET A 723 -29.89 -1.93 -15.98
C MET A 723 -28.39 -1.74 -16.28
N SER A 724 -27.63 -1.32 -15.28
CA SER A 724 -26.20 -0.99 -15.43
C SER A 724 -25.36 -2.23 -15.77
N GLN A 725 -24.15 -2.04 -16.31
CA GLN A 725 -23.24 -3.16 -16.57
C GLN A 725 -22.88 -3.93 -15.27
N PRO A 726 -22.61 -3.26 -14.12
CA PRO A 726 -22.45 -3.96 -12.84
C PRO A 726 -23.71 -4.70 -12.37
N ALA A 727 -24.92 -4.16 -12.57
CA ALA A 727 -26.17 -4.89 -12.27
C ALA A 727 -26.38 -6.14 -13.14
N ARG A 728 -25.89 -6.10 -14.39
CA ARG A 728 -26.00 -7.23 -15.34
C ARG A 728 -24.97 -8.31 -15.08
N LEU A 729 -23.77 -7.98 -14.58
CA LEU A 729 -22.67 -8.93 -14.35
C LEU A 729 -23.05 -10.17 -13.52
N PRO A 730 -23.59 -10.06 -12.28
CA PRO A 730 -24.01 -11.23 -11.48
C PRO A 730 -25.03 -12.12 -12.19
N LEU A 731 -25.94 -11.51 -12.95
CA LEU A 731 -26.94 -12.23 -13.73
C LEU A 731 -26.36 -12.92 -14.96
N VAL A 732 -25.27 -12.41 -15.54
CA VAL A 732 -24.49 -13.09 -16.59
C VAL A 732 -23.68 -14.24 -15.99
N GLU A 733 -23.04 -14.06 -14.83
CA GLU A 733 -22.30 -15.14 -14.12
C GLU A 733 -23.16 -16.38 -13.85
N GLN A 734 -24.44 -16.18 -13.51
CA GLN A 734 -25.39 -17.28 -13.28
C GLN A 734 -26.14 -17.74 -14.56
N GLY A 735 -25.82 -17.21 -15.74
CA GLY A 735 -26.54 -17.51 -17.00
C GLY A 735 -28.00 -17.03 -17.05
N LEU A 736 -28.40 -16.17 -16.12
CA LEU A 736 -29.75 -15.60 -16.02
C LEU A 736 -29.98 -14.49 -17.06
N ILE A 737 -28.94 -13.74 -17.43
CA ILE A 737 -28.92 -12.93 -18.65
C ILE A 737 -28.30 -13.72 -19.79
N LYS A 738 -28.95 -13.71 -20.96
CA LYS A 738 -28.44 -14.26 -22.21
C LYS A 738 -28.64 -13.26 -23.35
N SER A 739 -27.88 -13.34 -24.44
CA SER A 739 -27.95 -12.33 -25.52
C SER A 739 -28.87 -12.77 -26.66
N ALA A 740 -29.80 -11.90 -27.06
CA ALA A 740 -30.64 -12.11 -28.24
C ALA A 740 -29.91 -11.79 -29.57
N ALA A 741 -28.63 -11.38 -29.52
CA ALA A 741 -27.75 -11.38 -30.69
C ALA A 741 -27.05 -12.74 -30.90
N ASN A 742 -27.39 -13.77 -30.11
CA ASN A 742 -26.88 -15.13 -30.22
C ASN A 742 -28.06 -16.11 -30.30
N GLY A 743 -28.11 -16.91 -31.36
CA GLY A 743 -29.21 -17.83 -31.64
C GLY A 743 -29.29 -19.00 -30.67
N ILE A 744 -28.14 -19.48 -30.16
CA ILE A 744 -28.09 -20.58 -29.16
C ILE A 744 -28.82 -20.13 -27.88
N HIS A 745 -28.54 -18.91 -27.42
CA HIS A 745 -29.21 -18.28 -26.27
C HIS A 745 -30.72 -18.10 -26.48
N ILE A 746 -31.18 -17.77 -27.69
CA ILE A 746 -32.61 -17.71 -28.03
C ILE A 746 -33.25 -19.10 -27.91
N LEU A 747 -32.63 -20.11 -28.51
CA LEU A 747 -33.10 -21.50 -28.48
C LEU A 747 -33.17 -22.04 -27.03
N GLU A 748 -32.25 -21.67 -26.16
CA GLU A 748 -32.32 -22.05 -24.75
C GLU A 748 -33.53 -21.45 -24.03
N ARG A 749 -33.78 -20.15 -24.20
CA ARG A 749 -34.85 -19.40 -23.49
C ARG A 749 -36.26 -19.55 -24.07
N MET A 750 -36.43 -19.84 -25.36
CA MET A 750 -37.76 -19.97 -25.97
C MET A 750 -38.58 -21.15 -25.41
N SER A 751 -39.91 -21.01 -25.34
CA SER A 751 -40.82 -22.12 -25.07
C SER A 751 -41.47 -22.65 -26.34
N LEU A 752 -41.49 -23.98 -26.50
CA LEU A 752 -42.19 -24.67 -27.59
C LEU A 752 -43.71 -24.42 -27.57
N SER A 753 -44.31 -24.20 -26.39
CA SER A 753 -45.75 -24.00 -26.18
C SER A 753 -46.37 -22.80 -26.91
N HIS A 754 -45.53 -21.95 -27.52
CA HIS A 754 -45.93 -20.77 -28.26
C HIS A 754 -45.51 -20.78 -29.74
N ALA A 755 -44.69 -21.74 -30.18
CA ALA A 755 -44.21 -21.82 -31.56
C ALA A 755 -45.38 -22.05 -32.56
N ASP A 756 -46.27 -22.99 -32.25
CA ASP A 756 -47.45 -23.33 -33.06
C ASP A 756 -48.48 -22.20 -33.18
N LYS A 757 -48.34 -21.14 -32.39
CA LYS A 757 -49.26 -19.99 -32.32
C LYS A 757 -48.70 -18.74 -33.00
N MET A 758 -47.52 -18.83 -33.63
CA MET A 758 -46.89 -17.69 -34.30
C MET A 758 -47.56 -17.38 -35.64
N PRO A 759 -48.01 -16.14 -35.90
CA PRO A 759 -48.45 -15.72 -37.23
C PRO A 759 -47.30 -15.81 -38.26
N ASN A 760 -47.62 -16.29 -39.46
CA ASN A 760 -46.65 -16.47 -40.56
C ASN A 760 -45.81 -15.20 -40.83
N GLU A 761 -46.44 -14.01 -40.76
CA GLU A 761 -45.78 -12.71 -40.94
C GLU A 761 -44.66 -12.46 -39.93
N LEU A 762 -44.84 -12.88 -38.68
CA LEU A 762 -43.81 -12.77 -37.63
C LEU A 762 -42.75 -13.87 -37.76
N ALA A 763 -43.12 -15.07 -38.24
CA ALA A 763 -42.18 -16.16 -38.46
C ALA A 763 -41.17 -15.84 -39.58
N ASP A 764 -41.62 -15.18 -40.66
CA ASP A 764 -40.73 -14.74 -41.75
C ASP A 764 -39.78 -13.61 -41.32
N CYS A 765 -40.22 -12.69 -40.44
CA CYS A 765 -39.31 -11.72 -39.81
C CYS A 765 -38.29 -12.39 -38.87
N LEU A 766 -38.74 -13.34 -38.04
CA LEU A 766 -37.90 -14.05 -37.09
C LEU A 766 -36.81 -14.89 -37.78
N ARG A 767 -37.14 -15.47 -38.94
CA ARG A 767 -36.26 -16.31 -39.76
C ARG A 767 -34.90 -15.66 -40.03
N GLY A 768 -34.88 -14.40 -40.48
CA GLY A 768 -33.62 -13.67 -40.73
C GLY A 768 -32.79 -13.57 -39.45
N HIS A 769 -33.37 -12.98 -38.41
CA HIS A 769 -32.67 -12.74 -37.14
C HIS A 769 -32.13 -14.01 -36.47
N ILE A 770 -32.90 -15.11 -36.45
CA ILE A 770 -32.43 -16.37 -35.85
C ILE A 770 -31.33 -17.02 -36.70
N LEU A 771 -31.40 -16.95 -38.03
CA LEU A 771 -30.32 -17.49 -38.87
C LEU A 771 -29.05 -16.65 -38.73
N ASP A 772 -29.14 -15.33 -38.88
CA ASP A 772 -28.00 -14.41 -38.78
C ASP A 772 -27.32 -14.51 -37.40
N SER A 773 -28.08 -14.59 -36.32
CA SER A 773 -27.54 -14.77 -34.95
C SER A 773 -27.05 -16.18 -34.63
N LEU A 774 -27.27 -17.19 -35.49
CA LEU A 774 -26.69 -18.52 -35.34
C LEU A 774 -25.30 -18.64 -35.98
N VAL A 775 -25.06 -17.98 -37.13
CA VAL A 775 -23.88 -18.18 -37.99
C VAL A 775 -22.55 -18.19 -37.22
N ASP A 776 -22.27 -17.12 -36.47
CA ASP A 776 -20.95 -16.91 -35.85
C ASP A 776 -20.69 -17.85 -34.66
N PHE A 777 -21.74 -18.29 -33.95
CA PHE A 777 -21.61 -19.11 -32.75
C PHE A 777 -21.58 -20.60 -33.06
N VAL A 778 -22.42 -21.05 -33.98
CA VAL A 778 -22.56 -22.46 -34.35
C VAL A 778 -21.26 -23.04 -34.90
N ARG A 779 -20.44 -22.22 -35.57
CA ARG A 779 -19.10 -22.58 -36.05
C ARG A 779 -18.10 -22.94 -34.95
N SER A 780 -18.31 -22.43 -33.73
CA SER A 780 -17.46 -22.73 -32.58
C SER A 780 -18.06 -23.78 -31.64
N THR A 781 -19.40 -23.86 -31.57
CA THR A 781 -20.12 -24.81 -30.70
C THR A 781 -21.35 -25.39 -31.42
N PRO A 782 -21.40 -26.71 -31.69
CA PRO A 782 -22.56 -27.32 -32.32
C PRO A 782 -23.78 -27.29 -31.39
N LEU A 783 -24.99 -27.23 -31.97
CA LEU A 783 -26.23 -27.26 -31.19
C LEU A 783 -26.42 -28.60 -30.48
N SER A 784 -26.79 -28.56 -29.21
CA SER A 784 -27.26 -29.75 -28.49
C SER A 784 -28.58 -30.27 -29.09
N ALA A 785 -28.88 -31.56 -28.88
CA ALA A 785 -30.09 -32.19 -29.40
C ALA A 785 -31.39 -31.44 -29.03
N GLN A 786 -31.46 -30.83 -27.84
CA GLN A 786 -32.63 -30.05 -27.41
C GLN A 786 -32.72 -28.68 -28.10
N GLN A 787 -31.59 -27.99 -28.30
CA GLN A 787 -31.55 -26.73 -29.07
C GLN A 787 -31.88 -26.99 -30.55
N ALA A 788 -31.34 -28.07 -31.13
CA ALA A 788 -31.64 -28.52 -32.48
C ALA A 788 -33.12 -28.88 -32.66
N GLN A 789 -33.73 -29.59 -31.70
CA GLN A 789 -35.17 -29.88 -31.70
C GLN A 789 -36.00 -28.59 -31.66
N LYS A 790 -35.67 -27.64 -30.76
CA LYS A 790 -36.36 -26.35 -30.68
C LYS A 790 -36.24 -25.52 -31.96
N LEU A 791 -35.07 -25.50 -32.60
CA LEU A 791 -34.87 -24.83 -33.88
C LEU A 791 -35.76 -25.44 -34.96
N ARG A 792 -35.78 -26.77 -35.08
CA ARG A 792 -36.57 -27.51 -36.07
C ARG A 792 -38.09 -27.34 -35.89
N ALA A 793 -38.55 -27.11 -34.67
CA ALA A 793 -39.97 -26.90 -34.34
C ALA A 793 -40.49 -25.49 -34.68
N LEU A 794 -39.63 -24.53 -35.01
CA LEU A 794 -40.07 -23.19 -35.41
C LEU A 794 -40.68 -23.22 -36.82
N PRO A 795 -41.85 -22.58 -37.05
CA PRO A 795 -42.52 -22.56 -38.35
C PRO A 795 -41.87 -21.54 -39.30
N MET A 796 -40.58 -21.73 -39.64
CA MET A 796 -39.78 -20.76 -40.39
C MET A 796 -39.06 -21.35 -41.62
N PHE A 797 -39.30 -22.61 -41.99
CA PHE A 797 -38.50 -23.28 -43.02
C PHE A 797 -39.19 -23.26 -44.39
N PRO A 798 -38.60 -22.64 -45.43
CA PRO A 798 -39.19 -22.54 -46.77
C PRO A 798 -39.06 -23.87 -47.52
N THR A 799 -40.00 -24.78 -47.24
CA THR A 799 -40.02 -26.16 -47.71
C THR A 799 -40.53 -26.25 -49.16
N LEU A 800 -39.89 -27.07 -49.99
CA LEU A 800 -40.23 -27.28 -51.40
C LEU A 800 -41.08 -28.54 -51.57
N VAL A 801 -42.21 -28.42 -52.27
CA VAL A 801 -43.19 -29.51 -52.48
C VAL A 801 -43.57 -29.61 -53.96
N MET A 802 -43.67 -30.83 -54.49
CA MET A 802 -44.14 -31.12 -55.86
C MET A 802 -45.68 -31.23 -55.86
N GLN A 803 -46.34 -30.63 -56.85
CA GLN A 803 -47.80 -30.77 -57.02
C GLN A 803 -48.20 -32.15 -57.56
N GLU A 804 -49.44 -32.59 -57.30
CA GLU A 804 -49.94 -33.94 -57.63
C GLU A 804 -49.94 -34.27 -59.14
N ASP A 805 -49.98 -33.25 -60.00
CA ASP A 805 -49.90 -33.41 -61.45
C ASP A 805 -48.46 -33.66 -61.97
N GLY A 806 -47.45 -33.39 -61.13
CA GLY A 806 -46.03 -33.46 -61.44
C GLY A 806 -45.50 -32.30 -62.30
N SER A 807 -46.24 -31.19 -62.46
CA SER A 807 -45.85 -30.10 -63.37
C SER A 807 -45.03 -28.98 -62.73
N THR A 808 -45.25 -28.68 -61.45
CA THR A 808 -44.60 -27.56 -60.74
C THR A 808 -44.18 -27.88 -59.30
N VAL A 809 -43.20 -27.11 -58.83
CA VAL A 809 -42.70 -27.12 -57.45
C VAL A 809 -43.06 -25.78 -56.79
N ILE A 810 -43.68 -25.84 -55.61
CA ILE A 810 -44.07 -24.68 -54.80
C ILE A 810 -43.18 -24.56 -53.54
N THR A 811 -43.28 -23.42 -52.84
CA THR A 811 -42.55 -23.16 -51.58
C THR A 811 -43.54 -22.79 -50.48
N GLU A 812 -43.43 -23.42 -49.32
CA GLU A 812 -44.31 -23.20 -48.15
C GLU A 812 -43.48 -23.04 -46.86
N ILE A 813 -43.90 -22.14 -45.97
CA ILE A 813 -43.27 -21.97 -44.66
C ILE A 813 -43.84 -22.99 -43.67
N ARG A 814 -43.00 -23.88 -43.12
CA ARG A 814 -43.39 -24.96 -42.19
C ARG A 814 -42.30 -25.21 -41.12
N ALA A 815 -42.62 -26.05 -40.13
CA ALA A 815 -41.63 -26.66 -39.23
C ALA A 815 -41.02 -27.94 -39.85
N ILE A 816 -39.89 -28.42 -39.33
CA ILE A 816 -39.13 -29.58 -39.82
C ILE A 816 -38.72 -30.56 -38.70
N ASP A 817 -39.41 -30.53 -37.57
CA ASP A 817 -39.14 -31.37 -36.41
C ASP A 817 -39.34 -32.87 -36.68
N HIS A 818 -40.32 -33.24 -37.52
CA HIS A 818 -40.59 -34.64 -37.91
C HIS A 818 -39.67 -35.21 -39.02
N VAL A 819 -38.67 -34.46 -39.50
CA VAL A 819 -37.85 -34.79 -40.69
C VAL A 819 -36.58 -35.57 -40.30
N ALA A 820 -36.21 -36.62 -41.04
CA ALA A 820 -34.96 -37.35 -40.81
C ALA A 820 -33.76 -36.73 -41.55
N LYS A 821 -33.95 -36.21 -42.77
CA LYS A 821 -32.92 -35.50 -43.53
C LYS A 821 -33.48 -34.27 -44.26
N VAL A 822 -32.72 -33.19 -44.26
CA VAL A 822 -33.05 -31.93 -44.94
C VAL A 822 -32.14 -31.77 -46.14
N ILE A 823 -32.71 -31.51 -47.33
CA ILE A 823 -31.95 -31.23 -48.54
C ILE A 823 -32.22 -29.80 -49.01
N SER A 824 -31.27 -28.89 -48.81
CA SER A 824 -31.34 -27.51 -49.29
C SER A 824 -30.98 -27.44 -50.77
N VAL A 825 -31.87 -26.85 -51.57
CA VAL A 825 -31.73 -26.70 -53.02
C VAL A 825 -31.92 -25.23 -53.41
N THR A 826 -31.05 -24.72 -54.28
CA THR A 826 -31.12 -23.33 -54.77
C THR A 826 -32.14 -23.17 -55.90
N GLN A 827 -32.07 -24.02 -56.93
CA GLN A 827 -33.06 -24.15 -58.01
C GLN A 827 -33.13 -25.59 -58.50
N THR A 828 -34.32 -26.17 -58.59
CA THR A 828 -34.58 -27.46 -59.27
C THR A 828 -36.01 -27.52 -59.79
N LYS A 829 -36.24 -28.29 -60.86
CA LYS A 829 -37.58 -28.77 -61.28
C LYS A 829 -37.81 -30.25 -60.95
N LEU A 830 -36.85 -30.88 -60.28
CA LEU A 830 -36.80 -32.31 -60.01
C LEU A 830 -36.68 -32.54 -58.50
N LEU A 831 -37.73 -33.11 -57.89
CA LEU A 831 -37.76 -33.54 -56.50
C LEU A 831 -38.03 -35.05 -56.45
N PRO A 832 -37.04 -35.89 -56.09
CA PRO A 832 -37.24 -37.32 -55.88
C PRO A 832 -38.18 -37.60 -54.71
N ALA A 833 -39.06 -38.59 -54.84
CA ALA A 833 -39.88 -39.07 -53.74
C ALA A 833 -39.04 -40.00 -52.85
N VAL A 834 -38.62 -39.50 -51.69
CA VAL A 834 -37.83 -40.26 -50.70
C VAL A 834 -38.44 -40.04 -49.30
N PRO A 835 -38.83 -41.09 -48.57
CA PRO A 835 -39.44 -40.96 -47.24
C PRO A 835 -38.54 -40.24 -46.23
N HIS A 836 -39.18 -39.48 -45.32
CA HIS A 836 -38.53 -38.72 -44.23
C HIS A 836 -37.51 -37.65 -44.67
N ILE A 837 -37.50 -37.28 -45.95
CA ILE A 837 -36.69 -36.16 -46.47
C ILE A 837 -37.58 -34.94 -46.73
N ALA A 838 -37.15 -33.76 -46.27
CA ALA A 838 -37.74 -32.48 -46.66
C ALA A 838 -36.75 -31.68 -47.51
N TYR A 839 -37.25 -31.12 -48.61
CA TYR A 839 -36.47 -30.22 -49.46
C TYR A 839 -36.70 -28.78 -49.00
N ILE A 840 -35.65 -27.95 -48.93
CA ILE A 840 -35.75 -26.55 -48.48
C ILE A 840 -35.14 -25.63 -49.54
N LYS A 841 -35.70 -24.43 -49.71
CA LYS A 841 -35.23 -23.42 -50.64
C LYS A 841 -34.11 -22.56 -50.03
N GLY A 842 -32.85 -22.94 -50.28
CA GLY A 842 -31.65 -22.14 -50.04
C GLY A 842 -31.47 -21.56 -48.63
N CYS A 843 -30.83 -22.31 -47.73
CA CYS A 843 -30.49 -21.81 -46.38
C CYS A 843 -29.18 -22.39 -45.85
N ASP A 844 -28.05 -21.78 -46.23
CA ASP A 844 -26.71 -22.33 -45.99
C ASP A 844 -26.33 -22.42 -44.49
N VAL A 845 -26.88 -21.52 -43.66
CA VAL A 845 -26.68 -21.49 -42.20
C VAL A 845 -27.10 -22.80 -41.52
N LEU A 846 -28.14 -23.48 -42.04
CA LEU A 846 -28.62 -24.73 -41.46
C LEU A 846 -27.68 -25.92 -41.69
N LYS A 847 -26.73 -25.81 -42.63
CA LYS A 847 -25.61 -26.75 -42.78
C LYS A 847 -24.70 -26.76 -41.57
N GLU A 848 -24.50 -25.59 -40.97
CA GLU A 848 -23.66 -25.41 -39.79
C GLU A 848 -24.49 -25.74 -38.54
N ALA A 849 -25.77 -25.31 -38.48
CA ALA A 849 -26.61 -25.45 -37.28
C ALA A 849 -27.22 -26.85 -37.07
N LEU A 850 -27.45 -27.61 -38.13
CA LEU A 850 -28.08 -28.95 -38.09
C LEU A 850 -27.29 -29.97 -38.94
N PRO A 851 -25.97 -30.12 -38.74
CA PRO A 851 -25.07 -30.82 -39.67
C PRO A 851 -25.40 -32.30 -39.83
N ASP A 852 -25.92 -32.96 -38.79
CA ASP A 852 -26.27 -34.38 -38.81
C ASP A 852 -27.43 -34.72 -39.75
N ILE A 853 -28.29 -33.73 -40.06
CA ILE A 853 -29.47 -33.91 -40.91
C ILE A 853 -29.44 -33.09 -42.18
N PHE A 854 -28.63 -32.04 -42.27
CA PHE A 854 -28.65 -31.09 -43.38
C PHE A 854 -27.65 -31.43 -44.48
N GLU A 855 -28.13 -31.50 -45.71
CA GLU A 855 -27.31 -31.63 -46.91
C GLU A 855 -27.67 -30.50 -47.89
N GLN A 856 -26.68 -29.85 -48.46
CA GLN A 856 -26.89 -28.92 -49.57
C GLN A 856 -26.72 -29.69 -50.88
N ARG A 857 -27.69 -29.59 -51.79
CA ARG A 857 -27.59 -30.15 -53.15
C ARG A 857 -27.92 -29.09 -54.19
N ASN A 858 -26.96 -28.80 -55.07
CA ASN A 858 -27.18 -28.01 -56.27
C ASN A 858 -28.05 -28.77 -57.30
N ALA A 859 -28.43 -28.12 -58.40
CA ALA A 859 -29.30 -28.71 -59.44
C ALA A 859 -28.75 -30.04 -60.01
N ALA A 860 -27.43 -30.16 -60.20
CA ALA A 860 -26.81 -31.40 -60.64
C ALA A 860 -26.79 -32.46 -59.53
N GLU A 861 -26.51 -32.09 -58.28
CA GLU A 861 -26.56 -33.03 -57.14
C GLU A 861 -27.98 -33.55 -56.88
N MET A 862 -29.01 -32.77 -57.21
CA MET A 862 -30.41 -33.22 -57.23
C MET A 862 -30.72 -34.18 -58.38
N VAL A 863 -30.16 -33.98 -59.57
CA VAL A 863 -30.23 -34.99 -60.65
C VAL A 863 -29.49 -36.27 -60.25
N SER A 864 -28.34 -36.16 -59.59
CA SER A 864 -27.63 -37.32 -59.02
C SER A 864 -28.49 -38.06 -58.01
N PHE A 865 -29.22 -37.34 -57.13
CA PHE A 865 -30.12 -37.94 -56.16
C PHE A 865 -31.32 -38.65 -56.80
N ALA A 866 -31.87 -38.07 -57.86
CA ALA A 866 -32.95 -38.67 -58.65
C ALA A 866 -32.51 -39.98 -59.33
N ILE A 867 -31.27 -40.01 -59.83
CA ILE A 867 -30.65 -41.20 -60.42
C ILE A 867 -30.36 -42.25 -59.34
N GLU A 868 -29.82 -41.85 -58.19
CA GLU A 868 -29.52 -42.74 -57.05
C GLU A 868 -30.77 -43.50 -56.56
N ASN A 869 -31.94 -42.86 -56.60
CA ASN A 869 -33.21 -43.45 -56.17
C ASN A 869 -34.05 -44.01 -57.32
N ILE A 870 -33.60 -43.96 -58.59
CA ILE A 870 -34.49 -44.15 -59.76
C ILE A 870 -35.26 -45.48 -59.74
N VAL A 871 -34.63 -46.55 -59.25
CA VAL A 871 -35.24 -47.90 -59.17
C VAL A 871 -36.48 -47.93 -58.27
N THR A 872 -36.53 -47.13 -57.20
CA THR A 872 -37.66 -47.06 -56.27
C THR A 872 -38.71 -46.03 -56.68
N GLN A 873 -38.41 -45.14 -57.63
CA GLN A 873 -39.38 -44.15 -58.12
C GLN A 873 -40.46 -44.84 -58.98
N PRO A 874 -41.73 -44.39 -58.92
CA PRO A 874 -42.77 -44.89 -59.82
C PRO A 874 -42.40 -44.73 -61.30
N LYS A 875 -42.77 -45.67 -62.18
CA LYS A 875 -42.42 -45.67 -63.62
C LYS A 875 -42.67 -44.32 -64.33
N ARG A 876 -43.74 -43.60 -63.98
CA ARG A 876 -44.01 -42.25 -64.52
C ARG A 876 -42.94 -41.23 -64.14
N LEU A 877 -42.48 -41.25 -62.88
CA LEU A 877 -41.38 -40.41 -62.39
C LEU A 877 -40.02 -40.90 -62.93
N GLN A 878 -39.79 -42.21 -63.12
CA GLN A 878 -38.63 -42.71 -63.86
C GLN A 878 -38.56 -42.13 -65.28
N CYS A 879 -39.68 -42.14 -66.02
CA CYS A 879 -39.76 -41.53 -67.34
C CYS A 879 -39.51 -40.01 -67.31
N MET A 880 -40.01 -39.29 -66.30
CA MET A 880 -39.75 -37.85 -66.13
C MET A 880 -38.28 -37.57 -65.79
N ILE A 881 -37.64 -38.38 -64.94
CA ILE A 881 -36.21 -38.28 -64.62
C ILE A 881 -35.37 -38.50 -65.89
N VAL A 882 -35.64 -39.56 -66.66
CA VAL A 882 -34.92 -39.85 -67.91
C VAL A 882 -35.18 -38.75 -68.96
N ALA A 883 -36.41 -38.26 -69.11
CA ALA A 883 -36.73 -37.17 -70.04
C ALA A 883 -36.02 -35.87 -69.66
N TYR A 884 -36.05 -35.48 -68.38
CA TYR A 884 -35.34 -34.29 -67.88
C TYR A 884 -33.82 -34.39 -68.15
N ILE A 885 -33.24 -35.59 -67.95
CA ILE A 885 -31.83 -35.88 -68.25
C ILE A 885 -31.52 -35.83 -69.76
N VAL A 886 -32.47 -36.18 -70.64
CA VAL A 886 -32.32 -36.05 -72.10
C VAL A 886 -32.44 -34.58 -72.54
N ASP A 887 -33.41 -33.83 -72.02
CA ASP A 887 -33.61 -32.41 -72.35
C ASP A 887 -32.44 -31.53 -71.89
N HIS A 888 -31.78 -31.91 -70.79
CA HIS A 888 -30.63 -31.20 -70.22
C HIS A 888 -29.31 -31.95 -70.45
N ARG A 889 -29.25 -32.92 -71.38
CA ARG A 889 -28.14 -33.88 -71.60
C ARG A 889 -26.73 -33.29 -71.67
N ASP A 890 -26.63 -32.05 -72.12
CA ASP A 890 -25.38 -31.32 -72.35
C ASP A 890 -24.82 -30.76 -71.01
N ASN A 891 -25.68 -30.61 -70.00
CA ASN A 891 -25.35 -30.26 -68.61
C ASN A 891 -25.23 -31.49 -67.68
N ILE A 892 -25.53 -32.71 -68.15
CA ILE A 892 -25.44 -33.93 -67.34
C ILE A 892 -24.03 -34.53 -67.41
N THR A 893 -23.41 -34.74 -66.27
CA THR A 893 -22.04 -35.27 -66.15
C THR A 893 -21.94 -36.74 -66.53
N ASP A 894 -20.75 -37.17 -66.95
CA ASP A 894 -20.47 -38.59 -67.23
C ASP A 894 -20.48 -39.47 -65.98
N GLY A 895 -20.46 -38.90 -64.77
CA GLY A 895 -20.71 -39.60 -63.52
C GLY A 895 -22.19 -39.96 -63.34
N GLN A 896 -23.08 -39.00 -63.59
CA GLN A 896 -24.54 -39.21 -63.57
C GLN A 896 -25.00 -40.16 -64.67
N LYS A 897 -24.50 -39.97 -65.90
CA LYS A 897 -24.72 -40.87 -67.04
C LYS A 897 -24.33 -42.32 -66.69
N ARG A 898 -23.17 -42.53 -66.04
CA ARG A 898 -22.77 -43.85 -65.53
C ARG A 898 -23.68 -44.38 -64.43
N LYS A 899 -24.03 -43.60 -63.40
CA LYS A 899 -24.97 -44.04 -62.34
C LYS A 899 -26.34 -44.45 -62.90
N LEU A 900 -26.87 -43.69 -63.86
CA LEU A 900 -28.13 -44.00 -64.53
C LEU A 900 -28.02 -45.29 -65.36
N ALA A 901 -26.90 -45.46 -66.07
CA ALA A 901 -26.62 -46.66 -66.81
C ALA A 901 -26.38 -47.90 -65.91
N GLN A 902 -25.93 -47.69 -64.67
CA GLN A 902 -25.70 -48.72 -63.66
C GLN A 902 -26.96 -49.15 -62.89
N ALA A 903 -28.08 -48.43 -63.03
CA ALA A 903 -29.32 -48.75 -62.32
C ALA A 903 -30.07 -49.92 -63.00
N SER A 904 -30.45 -50.93 -62.21
CA SER A 904 -31.25 -52.09 -62.65
C SER A 904 -32.74 -51.74 -62.82
N PHE A 905 -33.06 -50.93 -63.84
CA PHE A 905 -34.45 -50.58 -64.21
C PHE A 905 -34.76 -50.77 -65.70
N VAL A 906 -33.81 -51.28 -66.49
CA VAL A 906 -33.99 -51.53 -67.93
C VAL A 906 -34.46 -52.96 -68.16
N ALA A 907 -35.56 -53.10 -68.89
CA ALA A 907 -36.13 -54.37 -69.31
C ALA A 907 -35.16 -55.24 -70.11
N VAL A 908 -35.00 -56.53 -69.76
CA VAL A 908 -34.35 -57.54 -70.61
C VAL A 908 -35.19 -58.82 -70.70
N GLY A 909 -34.96 -59.60 -71.76
CA GLY A 909 -35.68 -60.86 -72.00
C GLY A 909 -37.08 -60.69 -72.60
N SER A 910 -37.85 -61.77 -72.54
CA SER A 910 -39.20 -61.90 -73.10
C SER A 910 -39.99 -62.92 -72.28
N GLN A 911 -41.26 -62.60 -71.97
CA GLN A 911 -42.10 -63.42 -71.09
C GLN A 911 -42.14 -64.92 -71.49
N PRO A 912 -42.14 -65.85 -70.52
CA PRO A 912 -42.27 -65.60 -69.07
C PRO A 912 -40.95 -65.18 -68.38
N SER A 913 -39.79 -65.27 -69.03
CA SER A 913 -38.49 -64.90 -68.44
C SER A 913 -38.14 -63.45 -68.72
N PHE A 914 -38.31 -62.60 -67.70
CA PHE A 914 -38.05 -61.17 -67.76
C PHE A 914 -37.25 -60.74 -66.52
N ASP A 915 -36.29 -59.86 -66.72
CA ASP A 915 -35.33 -59.41 -65.72
C ASP A 915 -35.08 -57.89 -65.90
N LEU A 916 -34.58 -57.21 -64.86
CA LEU A 916 -34.27 -55.78 -64.89
C LEU A 916 -32.77 -55.59 -64.69
N ARG A 917 -32.09 -55.04 -65.71
CA ARG A 917 -30.62 -54.93 -65.72
C ARG A 917 -30.11 -53.51 -65.92
N PRO A 918 -28.84 -53.24 -65.54
CA PRO A 918 -28.14 -52.02 -65.89
C PRO A 918 -27.88 -51.91 -67.40
N ALA A 919 -28.09 -50.73 -67.99
CA ALA A 919 -27.63 -50.45 -69.36
C ALA A 919 -26.10 -50.65 -69.53
N THR A 920 -25.30 -50.50 -68.46
CA THR A 920 -23.85 -50.78 -68.49
C THR A 920 -23.48 -52.25 -68.66
N GLU A 921 -24.35 -53.21 -68.35
CA GLU A 921 -24.07 -54.62 -68.62
C GLU A 921 -24.34 -54.99 -70.08
N LEU A 922 -25.34 -54.32 -70.67
CA LEU A 922 -25.91 -54.65 -71.96
C LEU A 922 -25.15 -53.99 -73.10
N PHE A 923 -25.01 -54.71 -74.21
CA PHE A 923 -24.53 -54.13 -75.45
C PHE A 923 -25.64 -53.32 -76.12
N ASN A 924 -25.23 -52.24 -76.80
CA ASN A 924 -26.07 -51.55 -77.75
C ASN A 924 -26.49 -52.59 -78.82
N PRO A 925 -27.80 -52.82 -79.05
CA PRO A 925 -28.29 -53.79 -80.05
C PRO A 925 -27.68 -53.61 -81.44
N ASP A 926 -27.19 -52.41 -81.76
CA ASP A 926 -26.66 -52.03 -83.07
C ASP A 926 -25.12 -52.15 -83.19
N CYS A 927 -24.39 -52.69 -82.21
CA CYS A 927 -22.91 -52.69 -82.20
C CYS A 927 -22.26 -54.05 -82.56
N ALA A 928 -21.06 -54.00 -83.16
CA ALA A 928 -20.34 -55.19 -83.63
C ALA A 928 -19.96 -56.18 -82.49
N VAL A 929 -19.68 -55.68 -81.28
CA VAL A 929 -19.27 -56.49 -80.13
C VAL A 929 -20.44 -57.33 -79.60
N ALA A 930 -21.70 -56.91 -79.81
CA ALA A 930 -22.87 -57.73 -79.52
C ALA A 930 -22.86 -59.06 -80.31
N GLY A 931 -22.20 -59.10 -81.48
CA GLY A 931 -21.99 -60.32 -82.29
C GLY A 931 -21.04 -61.35 -81.68
N LEU A 932 -20.50 -61.12 -80.49
CA LEU A 932 -19.80 -62.12 -79.68
C LEU A 932 -20.73 -62.87 -78.70
N TYR A 933 -22.01 -62.47 -78.60
CA TYR A 933 -23.00 -62.96 -77.63
C TYR A 933 -24.34 -63.31 -78.32
N THR A 934 -25.25 -63.97 -77.62
CA THR A 934 -26.56 -64.43 -78.11
C THR A 934 -27.73 -63.87 -77.31
N LYS A 935 -28.97 -64.10 -77.78
CA LYS A 935 -30.20 -63.67 -77.08
C LYS A 935 -30.44 -64.37 -75.74
N GLN A 936 -29.84 -65.55 -75.51
CA GLN A 936 -30.00 -66.31 -74.27
C GLN A 936 -29.02 -65.87 -73.17
N ASP A 937 -28.02 -65.05 -73.52
CA ASP A 937 -27.01 -64.54 -72.58
C ASP A 937 -27.44 -63.25 -71.86
N PHE A 938 -28.67 -62.77 -72.11
CA PHE A 938 -29.31 -61.59 -71.50
C PHE A 938 -28.59 -60.22 -71.67
N TYR A 939 -27.47 -60.14 -72.37
CA TYR A 939 -26.70 -58.90 -72.59
C TYR A 939 -27.30 -57.90 -73.61
N VAL A 940 -28.62 -57.92 -73.87
CA VAL A 940 -29.30 -57.04 -74.85
C VAL A 940 -30.69 -56.58 -74.33
N PRO A 941 -31.06 -55.28 -74.42
CA PRO A 941 -32.31 -54.74 -73.86
C PRO A 941 -33.59 -55.09 -74.63
N SER A 942 -34.72 -55.04 -73.91
CA SER A 942 -36.08 -55.30 -74.39
C SER A 942 -36.91 -54.01 -74.54
N THR A 943 -37.96 -54.03 -75.38
CA THR A 943 -38.69 -52.80 -75.82
C THR A 943 -40.22 -52.96 -75.83
N SER A 944 -40.78 -53.78 -74.95
CA SER A 944 -42.17 -54.27 -75.03
C SER A 944 -43.28 -53.29 -74.58
N SER A 945 -43.02 -52.34 -73.66
CA SER A 945 -44.04 -51.39 -73.18
C SER A 945 -43.79 -49.96 -73.67
N LYS A 946 -44.75 -49.05 -73.47
CA LYS A 946 -44.65 -47.65 -73.92
C LYS A 946 -43.62 -46.88 -73.09
N GLU A 947 -43.62 -47.12 -71.79
CA GLU A 947 -42.70 -46.58 -70.80
C GLU A 947 -41.29 -47.17 -70.97
N ASP A 948 -41.16 -48.49 -71.16
CA ASP A 948 -39.86 -49.12 -71.40
C ASP A 948 -39.25 -48.69 -72.75
N LYS A 949 -40.08 -48.52 -73.78
CA LYS A 949 -39.64 -47.96 -75.07
C LYS A 949 -39.14 -46.52 -74.90
N ALA A 950 -39.82 -45.68 -74.12
CA ALA A 950 -39.36 -44.33 -73.81
C ALA A 950 -38.03 -44.33 -73.04
N ILE A 951 -37.89 -45.22 -72.04
CA ILE A 951 -36.65 -45.40 -71.27
C ILE A 951 -35.50 -45.85 -72.18
N VAL A 952 -35.67 -46.91 -72.99
CA VAL A 952 -34.62 -47.41 -73.89
C VAL A 952 -34.26 -46.39 -74.97
N GLN A 953 -35.23 -45.63 -75.50
CA GLN A 953 -34.96 -44.54 -76.43
C GLN A 953 -34.15 -43.41 -75.76
N GLY A 954 -34.48 -43.03 -74.52
CA GLY A 954 -33.71 -42.04 -73.76
C GLY A 954 -32.29 -42.50 -73.45
N LEU A 955 -32.11 -43.73 -72.95
CA LEU A 955 -30.79 -44.31 -72.65
C LEU A 955 -29.93 -44.50 -73.92
N LYS A 956 -30.56 -44.80 -75.07
CA LYS A 956 -29.89 -44.81 -76.38
C LYS A 956 -29.48 -43.40 -76.84
N ALA A 957 -30.35 -42.40 -76.68
CA ALA A 957 -30.02 -41.01 -77.00
C ALA A 957 -28.89 -40.43 -76.12
N LEU A 958 -28.74 -40.96 -74.90
CA LEU A 958 -27.65 -40.64 -73.98
C LEU A 958 -26.38 -41.50 -74.17
N GLY A 959 -26.39 -42.47 -75.09
CA GLY A 959 -25.21 -43.30 -75.44
C GLY A 959 -24.80 -44.34 -74.40
N LEU A 960 -25.72 -44.82 -73.56
CA LEU A 960 -25.40 -45.48 -72.28
C LEU A 960 -25.18 -47.01 -72.33
N PHE A 961 -25.20 -47.64 -73.51
CA PHE A 961 -25.00 -49.08 -73.69
C PHE A 961 -23.57 -49.41 -74.18
N ARG A 962 -23.06 -50.61 -73.85
CA ARG A 962 -21.71 -51.06 -74.26
C ARG A 962 -21.58 -51.13 -75.79
N SER A 963 -20.45 -50.69 -76.33
CA SER A 963 -20.23 -50.62 -77.79
C SER A 963 -18.80 -50.89 -78.27
N LYS A 964 -17.83 -51.05 -77.36
CA LYS A 964 -16.40 -51.27 -77.66
C LYS A 964 -15.91 -52.59 -77.07
N LEU A 965 -14.86 -53.16 -77.68
CA LEU A 965 -14.10 -54.25 -77.10
C LEU A 965 -13.20 -53.71 -75.96
N THR A 966 -12.96 -54.51 -74.92
CA THR A 966 -12.18 -54.11 -73.74
C THR A 966 -11.26 -55.24 -73.28
N LYS A 967 -10.30 -54.95 -72.38
CA LYS A 967 -9.32 -55.93 -71.88
C LYS A 967 -10.01 -57.09 -71.18
N GLU A 968 -11.09 -56.81 -70.47
CA GLU A 968 -11.85 -57.74 -69.65
C GLU A 968 -12.76 -58.61 -70.53
N VAL A 969 -13.34 -58.06 -71.62
CA VAL A 969 -14.00 -58.89 -72.64
C VAL A 969 -12.98 -59.78 -73.32
N ILE A 970 -11.79 -59.26 -73.63
CA ILE A 970 -10.70 -60.06 -74.20
C ILE A 970 -10.29 -61.18 -73.23
N GLU A 971 -10.14 -60.91 -71.93
CA GLU A 971 -9.82 -61.94 -70.93
C GLU A 971 -10.96 -62.94 -70.70
N GLU A 972 -12.21 -62.48 -70.59
CA GLU A 972 -13.41 -63.31 -70.45
C GLU A 972 -13.53 -64.27 -71.63
N ARG A 973 -13.40 -63.74 -72.85
CA ARG A 973 -13.35 -64.55 -74.07
C ARG A 973 -12.11 -65.45 -74.08
N ILE A 974 -10.90 -64.97 -73.82
CA ILE A 974 -9.67 -65.79 -73.69
C ILE A 974 -9.86 -66.95 -72.71
N THR A 975 -10.48 -66.71 -71.57
CA THR A 975 -10.68 -67.72 -70.52
C THR A 975 -11.73 -68.74 -70.93
N TYR A 976 -12.82 -68.30 -71.55
CA TYR A 976 -13.80 -69.19 -72.21
C TYR A 976 -13.10 -70.04 -73.30
N LEU A 977 -12.33 -69.39 -74.16
CA LEU A 977 -11.62 -69.98 -75.29
C LEU A 977 -10.54 -70.97 -74.83
N SER A 978 -9.86 -70.71 -73.71
CA SER A 978 -8.84 -71.59 -73.15
C SER A 978 -9.47 -72.81 -72.45
N LYS A 979 -10.66 -72.66 -71.85
CA LYS A 979 -11.47 -73.81 -71.36
C LYS A 979 -11.98 -74.67 -72.52
N CYS A 980 -12.51 -74.04 -73.56
CA CYS A 980 -13.08 -74.66 -74.75
C CYS A 980 -12.09 -74.70 -75.94
N HIS A 981 -10.78 -74.88 -75.69
CA HIS A 981 -9.73 -74.67 -76.71
C HIS A 981 -9.70 -75.71 -77.84
N THR A 982 -10.45 -76.80 -77.69
CA THR A 982 -10.67 -77.83 -78.71
C THR A 982 -11.96 -77.62 -79.52
N GLU A 983 -12.80 -76.66 -79.17
CA GLU A 983 -14.08 -76.44 -79.85
C GLU A 983 -13.95 -75.60 -81.13
N LYS A 984 -14.72 -75.99 -82.15
CA LYS A 984 -14.68 -75.35 -83.48
C LYS A 984 -15.17 -73.89 -83.44
N GLU A 985 -16.16 -73.59 -82.60
CA GLU A 985 -16.70 -72.22 -82.45
C GLU A 985 -15.75 -71.33 -81.64
N SER A 986 -15.01 -71.90 -80.68
CA SER A 986 -13.91 -71.21 -80.01
C SER A 986 -12.86 -70.71 -81.00
N TYR A 987 -12.45 -71.53 -81.98
CA TYR A 987 -11.48 -71.07 -82.98
C TYR A 987 -11.97 -69.85 -83.77
N ARG A 988 -13.27 -69.80 -84.13
CA ARG A 988 -13.88 -68.62 -84.79
C ARG A 988 -13.87 -67.39 -83.88
N LEU A 989 -14.26 -67.56 -82.62
CA LEU A 989 -14.32 -66.47 -81.65
C LEU A 989 -12.91 -65.96 -81.26
N ALA A 990 -11.91 -66.85 -81.17
CA ALA A 990 -10.51 -66.49 -80.94
C ALA A 990 -9.90 -65.72 -82.11
N LEU A 991 -10.17 -66.15 -83.35
CA LEU A 991 -9.71 -65.44 -84.54
C LEU A 991 -10.35 -64.04 -84.63
N ASN A 992 -11.66 -63.94 -84.41
CA ASN A 992 -12.35 -62.65 -84.33
C ASN A 992 -11.75 -61.76 -83.23
N LEU A 993 -11.45 -62.32 -82.05
CA LEU A 993 -10.91 -61.57 -80.93
C LEU A 993 -9.50 -61.02 -81.22
N LEU A 994 -8.58 -61.86 -81.72
CA LEU A 994 -7.24 -61.41 -82.13
C LEU A 994 -7.31 -60.42 -83.29
N GLN A 995 -8.25 -60.62 -84.23
CA GLN A 995 -8.42 -59.71 -85.36
C GLN A 995 -8.91 -58.33 -84.90
N ILE A 996 -9.88 -58.24 -83.99
CA ILE A 996 -10.33 -56.95 -83.42
C ILE A 996 -9.20 -56.31 -82.59
N ILE A 997 -8.42 -57.10 -81.83
CA ILE A 997 -7.24 -56.60 -81.11
C ILE A 997 -6.25 -55.91 -82.06
N VAL A 998 -6.03 -56.45 -83.27
CA VAL A 998 -5.07 -55.90 -84.22
C VAL A 998 -5.68 -54.80 -85.09
N SER A 999 -6.93 -54.92 -85.55
CA SER A 999 -7.59 -53.91 -86.40
C SER A 999 -7.82 -52.59 -85.66
N ASP A 1000 -8.20 -52.69 -84.39
CA ASP A 1000 -8.51 -51.52 -83.56
C ASP A 1000 -7.23 -50.97 -82.89
N ASN A 1001 -6.06 -51.53 -83.24
CA ASN A 1001 -4.75 -51.32 -82.62
C ASN A 1001 -4.83 -51.36 -81.08
N PHE A 1002 -5.58 -52.33 -80.57
CA PHE A 1002 -6.00 -52.41 -79.20
C PHE A 1002 -4.79 -52.54 -78.25
N ASP A 1003 -4.85 -51.82 -77.13
CA ASP A 1003 -3.79 -51.87 -76.14
C ASP A 1003 -3.94 -53.10 -75.23
N ALA A 1004 -3.34 -54.21 -75.66
CA ALA A 1004 -3.28 -55.47 -74.93
C ALA A 1004 -2.40 -55.43 -73.66
N LYS A 1005 -1.65 -54.34 -73.35
CA LYS A 1005 -0.54 -54.27 -72.36
C LYS A 1005 -0.77 -54.88 -70.98
N ASP A 1006 -2.02 -54.94 -70.53
CA ASP A 1006 -2.38 -55.38 -69.19
C ASP A 1006 -3.68 -56.20 -69.23
N VAL A 1007 -4.01 -56.82 -70.36
CA VAL A 1007 -4.96 -57.94 -70.30
C VAL A 1007 -4.28 -59.01 -69.43
N PRO A 1008 -4.92 -59.54 -68.37
CA PRO A 1008 -4.30 -60.57 -67.56
C PRO A 1008 -4.27 -61.90 -68.31
N ASN A 1009 -3.57 -62.88 -67.75
CA ASN A 1009 -3.47 -64.24 -68.28
C ASN A 1009 -2.88 -64.40 -69.70
N LEU A 1010 -2.56 -63.32 -70.43
CA LEU A 1010 -1.98 -63.43 -71.78
C LEU A 1010 -0.66 -64.21 -71.80
N ARG A 1011 0.06 -64.20 -70.67
CA ARG A 1011 1.38 -64.83 -70.50
C ARG A 1011 1.34 -66.29 -70.08
N SER A 1012 0.18 -66.81 -69.72
CA SER A 1012 0.02 -68.06 -68.96
C SER A 1012 -1.12 -68.95 -69.47
N CYS A 1013 -2.25 -68.37 -69.88
CA CYS A 1013 -3.34 -69.13 -70.50
C CYS A 1013 -2.97 -69.54 -71.92
N GLN A 1014 -3.48 -70.70 -72.34
CA GLN A 1014 -3.44 -71.11 -73.74
C GLN A 1014 -4.47 -70.28 -74.52
N TRP A 1015 -4.00 -69.17 -75.11
CA TRP A 1015 -4.84 -68.30 -75.93
C TRP A 1015 -4.14 -67.73 -77.18
N LEU A 1016 -2.80 -67.62 -77.18
CA LEU A 1016 -2.02 -67.15 -78.34
C LEU A 1016 -2.08 -68.19 -79.47
N PRO A 1017 -2.61 -67.87 -80.66
CA PRO A 1017 -2.45 -68.74 -81.82
C PRO A 1017 -1.03 -68.59 -82.37
N CYS A 1018 -0.20 -69.62 -82.21
CA CYS A 1018 1.15 -69.69 -82.77
C CYS A 1018 1.17 -70.32 -84.17
N GLU A 1019 2.36 -70.48 -84.77
CA GLU A 1019 2.46 -70.98 -86.15
C GLU A 1019 2.01 -72.45 -86.27
N ASP A 1020 2.22 -73.24 -85.22
CA ASP A 1020 1.70 -74.60 -85.05
C ASP A 1020 0.23 -74.61 -84.57
N SER A 1021 -0.61 -75.44 -85.21
CA SER A 1021 -2.08 -75.31 -85.11
C SER A 1021 -2.76 -76.18 -84.04
N ASN A 1022 -2.03 -76.76 -83.10
CA ASN A 1022 -2.56 -77.68 -82.08
C ASN A 1022 -2.77 -76.97 -80.73
N GLY A 1023 -3.84 -76.17 -80.65
CA GLY A 1023 -4.16 -75.37 -79.47
C GLY A 1023 -3.47 -74.02 -79.48
N LEU A 1024 -3.24 -73.46 -78.29
CA LEU A 1024 -2.86 -72.06 -78.07
C LEU A 1024 -1.74 -71.97 -77.00
N ARG A 1025 -0.94 -70.87 -76.97
CA ARG A 1025 0.37 -70.80 -76.26
C ARG A 1025 0.50 -69.65 -75.24
N THR A 1026 1.64 -69.60 -74.53
CA THR A 1026 1.96 -68.69 -73.40
C THR A 1026 3.15 -67.74 -73.71
N SER A 1027 3.58 -66.88 -72.77
CA SER A 1027 4.53 -65.78 -73.05
C SER A 1027 5.70 -65.51 -72.08
N ALA A 1028 5.85 -66.29 -71.00
CA ALA A 1028 7.19 -66.49 -70.45
C ALA A 1028 8.04 -67.35 -71.42
N GLU A 1029 7.36 -68.18 -72.22
CA GLU A 1029 7.90 -69.00 -73.31
C GLU A 1029 8.10 -68.21 -74.63
N SER A 1030 8.04 -66.88 -74.64
CA SER A 1030 8.30 -66.07 -75.85
C SER A 1030 8.81 -64.64 -75.54
N HIS A 1031 9.26 -63.92 -76.57
CA HIS A 1031 9.80 -62.56 -76.51
C HIS A 1031 9.62 -61.81 -77.86
N HIS A 1032 10.19 -60.60 -78.01
CA HIS A 1032 10.19 -59.87 -79.29
C HIS A 1032 11.30 -58.79 -79.31
N PRO A 1033 12.10 -58.65 -80.40
CA PRO A 1033 13.25 -57.73 -80.45
C PRO A 1033 12.93 -56.24 -80.24
N ASP A 1034 11.83 -55.74 -80.79
CA ASP A 1034 11.33 -54.34 -80.70
C ASP A 1034 10.94 -53.87 -79.27
N ALA A 1035 11.53 -54.45 -78.23
CA ALA A 1035 11.06 -54.34 -76.87
C ALA A 1035 12.14 -53.96 -75.85
N HIS A 1036 13.40 -54.43 -76.00
CA HIS A 1036 14.55 -53.96 -75.22
C HIS A 1036 15.83 -53.83 -76.06
N PRO A 1037 16.76 -52.92 -75.69
CA PRO A 1037 18.13 -52.94 -76.23
C PRO A 1037 18.82 -54.23 -75.76
N ALA A 1038 19.19 -55.07 -76.73
CA ALA A 1038 19.82 -56.39 -76.56
C ALA A 1038 20.74 -56.50 -75.33
N ALA A 1039 21.75 -55.62 -75.25
CA ALA A 1039 22.88 -55.61 -74.31
C ALA A 1039 22.56 -55.64 -72.78
N LEU A 1040 21.29 -55.67 -72.39
CA LEU A 1040 20.80 -55.85 -71.02
C LEU A 1040 20.14 -57.23 -70.76
N PHE A 1041 19.89 -58.08 -71.78
CA PHE A 1041 19.11 -59.32 -71.63
C PHE A 1041 19.23 -60.44 -72.67
N ASP A 1042 19.70 -60.19 -73.90
CA ASP A 1042 19.27 -60.97 -75.08
C ASP A 1042 19.67 -62.45 -75.09
N GLU A 1043 20.56 -62.82 -74.19
CA GLU A 1043 20.97 -64.17 -73.78
C GLU A 1043 19.83 -65.08 -73.21
N VAL A 1044 18.56 -65.04 -73.71
CA VAL A 1044 17.41 -65.83 -73.15
C VAL A 1044 16.25 -66.38 -74.06
N LEU A 1045 15.45 -65.63 -74.87
CA LEU A 1045 14.03 -65.99 -75.23
C LEU A 1045 13.57 -65.99 -76.74
N PHE A 1046 12.25 -66.26 -77.02
CA PHE A 1046 11.61 -66.70 -78.30
C PHE A 1046 10.60 -65.70 -78.99
N THR A 1047 9.48 -66.14 -79.65
CA THR A 1047 8.67 -65.33 -80.66
C THR A 1047 7.14 -65.67 -80.83
N LEU A 1048 6.40 -65.05 -81.81
CA LEU A 1048 4.92 -65.12 -82.07
C LEU A 1048 4.47 -65.24 -83.56
N LYS A 1049 3.22 -65.68 -83.84
CA LYS A 1049 2.52 -65.61 -85.16
C LYS A 1049 1.79 -64.28 -85.39
N MET A 1050 2.50 -63.16 -85.50
CA MET A 1050 1.95 -61.91 -86.04
C MET A 1050 3.02 -61.19 -86.87
N LYS A 1051 2.66 -60.69 -88.07
CA LYS A 1051 3.60 -59.99 -88.97
C LYS A 1051 4.26 -58.76 -88.33
N TYR A 1052 3.51 -58.11 -87.47
CA TYR A 1052 3.96 -57.07 -86.56
C TYR A 1052 3.18 -57.28 -85.27
N THR A 1053 3.88 -57.23 -84.14
CA THR A 1053 3.23 -56.88 -82.87
C THR A 1053 3.09 -55.37 -82.82
N ASN A 1054 2.06 -54.83 -82.17
CA ASN A 1054 2.11 -53.44 -81.73
C ASN A 1054 2.99 -53.35 -80.47
N THR A 1055 3.59 -52.18 -80.21
CA THR A 1055 4.42 -51.92 -79.01
C THR A 1055 3.68 -52.24 -77.71
N SER A 1056 2.34 -52.20 -77.78
CA SER A 1056 1.44 -52.69 -76.75
C SER A 1056 1.62 -54.19 -76.46
N LEU A 1057 1.25 -55.08 -77.39
CA LEU A 1057 1.20 -56.53 -77.17
C LEU A 1057 2.56 -57.09 -76.73
N ARG A 1058 3.68 -56.52 -77.20
CA ARG A 1058 5.02 -56.90 -76.70
C ARG A 1058 5.17 -56.67 -75.20
N HIS A 1059 4.88 -55.48 -74.73
CA HIS A 1059 4.93 -55.14 -73.31
C HIS A 1059 3.92 -55.99 -72.52
N ALA A 1060 2.74 -56.26 -73.08
CA ALA A 1060 1.74 -57.14 -72.49
C ALA A 1060 2.32 -58.48 -72.07
N LEU A 1061 3.10 -59.06 -72.98
CA LEU A 1061 3.69 -60.38 -72.85
C LEU A 1061 5.00 -60.38 -72.04
N GLY A 1062 5.46 -59.20 -71.60
CA GLY A 1062 6.58 -59.01 -70.67
C GLY A 1062 7.85 -58.45 -71.29
N TRP A 1063 7.78 -57.93 -72.51
CA TRP A 1063 8.99 -57.82 -73.34
C TRP A 1063 9.60 -56.42 -73.36
N GLN A 1064 8.78 -55.41 -73.07
CA GLN A 1064 9.30 -54.12 -72.61
C GLN A 1064 9.63 -54.15 -71.11
N ALA A 1065 9.90 -55.31 -70.51
CA ALA A 1065 10.48 -55.37 -69.18
C ALA A 1065 11.96 -54.99 -69.26
N PRO A 1066 12.38 -53.82 -68.73
CA PRO A 1066 13.77 -53.63 -68.35
C PRO A 1066 14.08 -54.60 -67.21
N LEU A 1067 15.34 -54.93 -67.09
CA LEU A 1067 15.67 -56.23 -66.56
C LEU A 1067 16.04 -56.13 -65.08
N HIS A 1068 15.69 -57.20 -64.35
CA HIS A 1068 15.64 -57.19 -62.89
C HIS A 1068 16.95 -56.66 -62.31
N LEU A 1069 16.94 -56.09 -61.09
CA LEU A 1069 18.23 -55.73 -60.49
C LEU A 1069 19.10 -56.98 -60.30
N ASP A 1070 18.56 -58.20 -60.23
CA ASP A 1070 19.42 -59.39 -60.37
C ASP A 1070 19.95 -59.59 -61.79
N ILE A 1071 19.17 -59.39 -62.85
CA ILE A 1071 19.70 -59.46 -64.23
C ILE A 1071 20.76 -58.35 -64.44
N ILE A 1072 20.61 -57.16 -63.84
CA ILE A 1072 21.48 -55.98 -64.04
C ILE A 1072 22.64 -55.85 -63.03
N LEU A 1073 22.52 -56.29 -61.77
CA LEU A 1073 23.67 -56.55 -60.88
C LEU A 1073 24.43 -57.78 -61.35
N THR A 1074 23.76 -58.81 -61.88
CA THR A 1074 24.46 -59.89 -62.58
C THR A 1074 25.13 -59.33 -63.84
N GLN A 1075 24.51 -58.40 -64.58
CA GLN A 1075 25.19 -57.70 -65.69
C GLN A 1075 26.38 -56.85 -65.19
N LEU A 1076 26.29 -56.17 -64.03
CA LEU A 1076 27.39 -55.38 -63.46
C LEU A 1076 28.52 -56.26 -62.94
N ASP A 1077 28.22 -57.30 -62.18
CA ASP A 1077 29.20 -58.20 -61.60
C ASP A 1077 29.88 -59.02 -62.70
N ARG A 1078 29.14 -59.44 -63.74
CA ARG A 1078 29.68 -59.94 -65.01
C ARG A 1078 30.45 -58.89 -65.82
N VAL A 1079 30.48 -57.60 -65.44
CA VAL A 1079 31.17 -56.50 -66.14
C VAL A 1079 32.34 -55.88 -65.37
N ILE A 1080 32.24 -55.54 -64.07
CA ILE A 1080 33.39 -55.01 -63.30
C ILE A 1080 34.47 -56.08 -63.12
N LYS A 1081 34.10 -57.36 -63.00
CA LYS A 1081 35.06 -58.48 -62.94
C LYS A 1081 35.79 -58.75 -64.26
N GLN A 1082 35.44 -58.07 -65.36
CA GLN A 1082 36.16 -58.18 -66.63
C GLN A 1082 37.51 -57.45 -66.51
N ALA A 1083 38.56 -58.02 -67.09
CA ALA A 1083 39.95 -57.58 -66.87
C ALA A 1083 40.24 -56.10 -67.22
N SER A 1084 39.47 -55.52 -68.16
CA SER A 1084 39.56 -54.12 -68.57
C SER A 1084 38.12 -53.58 -68.77
N PRO A 1085 37.41 -53.19 -67.70
CA PRO A 1085 35.97 -52.99 -67.78
C PRO A 1085 35.65 -51.71 -68.58
N SER A 1086 34.87 -51.87 -69.66
CA SER A 1086 34.60 -50.84 -70.66
C SER A 1086 34.06 -49.56 -70.01
N ILE A 1087 34.77 -48.43 -70.15
CA ILE A 1087 34.33 -47.14 -69.59
C ILE A 1087 32.91 -46.81 -70.06
N GLN A 1088 32.54 -47.08 -71.31
CA GLN A 1088 31.20 -46.72 -71.80
C GLN A 1088 30.10 -47.66 -71.27
N ARG A 1089 30.32 -48.98 -71.15
CA ARG A 1089 29.35 -49.87 -70.50
C ARG A 1089 29.33 -49.64 -68.99
N LEU A 1090 30.46 -49.34 -68.36
CA LEU A 1090 30.55 -48.83 -67.00
C LEU A 1090 29.94 -47.43 -66.85
N THR A 1091 29.83 -46.61 -67.88
CA THR A 1091 29.13 -45.32 -67.79
C THR A 1091 27.63 -45.52 -67.95
N THR A 1092 27.17 -46.40 -68.84
CA THR A 1092 25.75 -46.82 -68.85
C THR A 1092 25.39 -47.45 -67.51
N LEU A 1093 26.22 -48.35 -66.98
CA LEU A 1093 25.96 -49.02 -65.71
C LEU A 1093 26.18 -48.11 -64.50
N VAL A 1094 27.25 -47.33 -64.37
CA VAL A 1094 27.46 -46.38 -63.24
C VAL A 1094 26.54 -45.15 -63.35
N HIS A 1095 26.00 -44.80 -64.52
CA HIS A 1095 24.82 -43.93 -64.57
C HIS A 1095 23.54 -44.66 -64.17
N GLU A 1096 23.39 -45.96 -64.42
CA GLU A 1096 22.23 -46.73 -63.95
C GLU A 1096 22.30 -47.02 -62.44
N PHE A 1097 23.48 -47.28 -61.89
CA PHE A 1097 23.79 -47.34 -60.45
C PHE A 1097 23.90 -45.96 -59.82
N GLY A 1098 24.11 -44.90 -60.61
CA GLY A 1098 24.04 -43.50 -60.18
C GLY A 1098 22.59 -43.04 -60.04
N ARG A 1099 21.76 -43.32 -61.06
CA ARG A 1099 20.29 -43.19 -61.03
C ARG A 1099 19.63 -44.07 -59.97
N ARG A 1100 20.29 -45.17 -59.60
CA ARG A 1100 19.88 -46.05 -58.50
C ARG A 1100 20.67 -45.81 -57.21
N VAL A 1101 21.59 -44.84 -57.10
CA VAL A 1101 22.61 -44.85 -56.02
C VAL A 1101 21.99 -44.70 -54.64
N ASP A 1102 21.01 -43.79 -54.52
CA ASP A 1102 20.23 -43.56 -53.30
C ASP A 1102 19.05 -44.54 -53.17
N ASN A 1103 18.77 -45.32 -54.23
CA ASN A 1103 17.82 -46.44 -54.25
C ASN A 1103 18.49 -47.77 -53.87
N LEU A 1104 19.79 -47.77 -53.58
CA LEU A 1104 20.46 -48.86 -52.90
C LEU A 1104 20.20 -48.64 -51.40
N ASP A 1105 19.51 -49.58 -50.75
CA ASP A 1105 19.28 -49.53 -49.31
C ASP A 1105 20.58 -49.82 -48.54
N LYS A 1106 20.54 -49.99 -47.22
CA LYS A 1106 21.77 -50.29 -46.48
C LYS A 1106 22.37 -51.66 -46.86
N SER A 1107 21.55 -52.63 -47.24
CA SER A 1107 21.99 -53.95 -47.74
C SER A 1107 22.57 -53.85 -49.16
N ASP A 1108 21.95 -53.09 -50.06
CA ASP A 1108 22.42 -52.92 -51.44
C ASP A 1108 23.60 -51.91 -51.53
N LEU A 1109 23.74 -50.98 -50.58
CA LEU A 1109 24.97 -50.20 -50.37
C LEU A 1109 26.06 -51.03 -49.68
N GLU A 1110 25.73 -52.07 -48.90
CA GLU A 1110 26.72 -53.03 -48.40
C GLU A 1110 27.08 -54.08 -49.46
N ARG A 1111 26.17 -54.47 -50.37
CA ARG A 1111 26.50 -55.22 -51.60
C ARG A 1111 27.34 -54.36 -52.54
N LEU A 1112 27.00 -53.09 -52.76
CA LEU A 1112 27.81 -52.20 -53.58
C LEU A 1112 29.17 -51.91 -52.92
N ARG A 1113 29.24 -51.61 -51.61
CA ARG A 1113 30.53 -51.53 -50.88
C ARG A 1113 31.29 -52.85 -50.94
N GLY A 1114 30.64 -54.01 -50.86
CA GLY A 1114 31.28 -55.32 -51.06
C GLY A 1114 31.80 -55.54 -52.49
N ILE A 1115 31.14 -54.96 -53.48
CA ILE A 1115 31.57 -54.92 -54.89
C ILE A 1115 32.68 -53.87 -55.12
N THR A 1116 32.90 -52.91 -54.22
CA THR A 1116 33.69 -51.69 -54.52
C THR A 1116 34.73 -51.23 -53.49
N HIS A 1117 34.73 -51.71 -52.24
CA HIS A 1117 35.69 -51.31 -51.20
C HIS A 1117 37.11 -51.69 -51.59
N ASP A 1118 38.05 -50.74 -51.47
CA ASP A 1118 39.42 -50.78 -52.01
C ASP A 1118 39.56 -51.11 -53.51
N ARG A 1119 38.46 -51.12 -54.29
CA ARG A 1119 38.50 -51.26 -55.75
C ARG A 1119 38.36 -49.89 -56.43
N PRO A 1120 39.13 -49.61 -57.49
CA PRO A 1120 38.92 -48.40 -58.28
C PRO A 1120 37.63 -48.55 -59.10
N TRP A 1121 36.54 -47.91 -58.61
CA TRP A 1121 35.25 -47.86 -59.31
C TRP A 1121 34.74 -46.43 -59.52
N VAL A 1122 35.26 -45.44 -58.77
CA VAL A 1122 34.87 -44.02 -58.89
C VAL A 1122 35.76 -43.33 -59.92
N PRO A 1123 35.24 -42.82 -61.05
CA PRO A 1123 36.02 -42.01 -61.97
C PRO A 1123 36.36 -40.65 -61.32
N ILE A 1124 37.64 -40.25 -61.34
CA ILE A 1124 38.08 -38.96 -60.79
C ILE A 1124 38.67 -38.03 -61.88
N SER A 1125 38.73 -36.73 -61.57
CA SER A 1125 38.98 -35.61 -62.50
C SER A 1125 40.37 -35.55 -63.17
N ARG A 1126 41.17 -36.63 -63.13
CA ARG A 1126 42.36 -36.85 -63.98
C ARG A 1126 42.21 -38.02 -64.96
N GLY A 1127 40.98 -38.46 -65.25
CA GLY A 1127 40.69 -39.53 -66.21
C GLY A 1127 41.10 -40.93 -65.74
N CYS A 1128 41.36 -41.08 -64.44
CA CYS A 1128 41.69 -42.35 -63.79
C CYS A 1128 40.52 -42.78 -62.89
N VAL A 1129 40.39 -44.07 -62.61
CA VAL A 1129 39.42 -44.60 -61.65
C VAL A 1129 40.14 -44.80 -60.31
N ALA A 1130 39.52 -44.39 -59.20
CA ALA A 1130 40.16 -44.32 -57.89
C ALA A 1130 39.34 -44.95 -56.76
N VAL A 1131 40.03 -45.19 -55.63
CA VAL A 1131 39.48 -45.71 -54.37
C VAL A 1131 39.03 -44.57 -53.46
N THR A 1132 37.93 -44.78 -52.74
CA THR A 1132 37.12 -43.73 -52.11
C THR A 1132 37.84 -42.90 -51.03
N GLY A 1133 38.76 -43.50 -50.26
CA GLY A 1133 39.32 -42.88 -49.04
C GLY A 1133 40.27 -41.69 -49.23
N ARG A 1134 40.65 -41.30 -50.45
CA ARG A 1134 41.65 -40.23 -50.70
C ARG A 1134 41.01 -38.86 -50.97
N ALA A 1135 39.92 -38.51 -50.26
CA ALA A 1135 39.19 -37.24 -50.40
C ALA A 1135 38.37 -36.87 -49.12
N VAL A 1136 38.35 -35.58 -48.70
CA VAL A 1136 37.63 -34.98 -47.51
C VAL A 1136 37.25 -33.51 -47.84
N LEU A 1137 36.25 -32.83 -47.22
CA LEU A 1137 35.66 -31.52 -47.67
C LEU A 1137 35.75 -30.37 -46.62
N SER A 1138 35.74 -29.07 -47.01
CA SER A 1138 35.66 -27.91 -46.08
C SER A 1138 35.25 -26.54 -46.69
N PRO A 1139 34.64 -25.60 -45.91
CA PRO A 1139 34.40 -24.20 -46.33
C PRO A 1139 35.53 -23.18 -46.05
N ARG A 1140 35.64 -22.57 -44.86
CA ARG A 1140 36.31 -21.25 -44.60
C ARG A 1140 37.47 -21.32 -43.55
N THR A 1141 38.03 -20.13 -43.20
CA THR A 1141 39.16 -19.77 -42.27
C THR A 1141 40.56 -20.36 -42.54
N ASN A 1142 41.62 -19.59 -42.22
CA ASN A 1142 43.00 -19.84 -42.67
C ASN A 1142 43.88 -20.56 -41.63
N SER A 1143 43.69 -21.87 -41.45
CA SER A 1143 44.80 -22.85 -41.27
C SER A 1143 44.25 -24.28 -41.18
N MET A 1144 44.83 -25.21 -41.94
CA MET A 1144 44.55 -26.64 -41.88
C MET A 1144 45.70 -27.39 -41.19
N PRO A 1145 45.45 -28.28 -40.23
CA PRO A 1145 46.47 -29.20 -39.72
C PRO A 1145 46.93 -30.20 -40.81
N PRO A 1146 48.20 -30.63 -40.81
CA PRO A 1146 48.67 -31.70 -41.68
C PRO A 1146 47.93 -33.02 -41.42
N GLY A 1147 47.42 -33.66 -42.48
CA GLY A 1147 46.78 -34.99 -42.41
C GLY A 1147 45.45 -35.11 -43.17
N PHE A 1148 44.79 -34.00 -43.49
CA PHE A 1148 43.51 -33.98 -44.21
C PHE A 1148 43.60 -33.16 -45.51
N TYR A 1149 42.69 -33.45 -46.45
CA TYR A 1149 42.55 -32.74 -47.73
C TYR A 1149 41.16 -32.09 -47.87
N LYS A 1150 40.88 -31.47 -49.03
CA LYS A 1150 39.70 -30.62 -49.26
C LYS A 1150 39.10 -30.83 -50.67
N ILE A 1151 37.85 -31.27 -50.73
CA ILE A 1151 36.97 -31.55 -51.89
C ILE A 1151 36.28 -30.24 -52.32
N PRO A 1152 35.96 -30.07 -53.62
CA PRO A 1152 35.17 -28.93 -54.12
C PRO A 1152 33.85 -28.73 -53.36
N SER A 1153 33.58 -27.48 -52.98
CA SER A 1153 32.38 -27.05 -52.28
C SER A 1153 31.13 -26.92 -53.17
N SER A 1154 31.05 -27.66 -54.28
CA SER A 1154 29.83 -27.79 -55.11
C SER A 1154 28.77 -28.68 -54.44
N LEU A 1155 28.69 -28.57 -53.11
CA LEU A 1155 27.97 -29.41 -52.14
C LEU A 1155 27.64 -28.61 -50.85
N SER A 1156 27.74 -27.27 -50.84
CA SER A 1156 27.45 -26.44 -49.64
C SER A 1156 27.25 -24.93 -49.93
N ASP A 1157 26.10 -24.35 -49.57
CA ASP A 1157 25.80 -22.91 -49.71
C ASP A 1157 24.91 -22.33 -48.56
N ASP A 1158 25.05 -21.00 -48.34
CA ASP A 1158 24.19 -19.96 -47.71
C ASP A 1158 23.58 -20.00 -46.27
N ALA A 1159 23.66 -18.84 -45.60
CA ALA A 1159 22.60 -18.08 -44.86
C ALA A 1159 23.15 -17.11 -43.78
N SER A 1160 22.59 -15.89 -43.62
CA SER A 1160 22.80 -15.01 -42.43
C SER A 1160 21.88 -13.76 -42.33
N THR A 1161 21.05 -13.66 -41.27
CA THR A 1161 20.39 -12.45 -40.69
C THR A 1161 19.59 -12.85 -39.41
N GLU A 1162 19.25 -12.00 -38.41
CA GLU A 1162 19.94 -10.80 -37.86
C GLU A 1162 19.68 -10.60 -36.31
N PRO A 1163 19.02 -9.56 -35.67
CA PRO A 1163 19.36 -9.21 -34.26
C PRO A 1163 18.20 -9.07 -33.21
N GLY A 1164 18.59 -8.94 -31.92
CA GLY A 1164 17.81 -8.32 -30.81
C GLY A 1164 17.53 -9.21 -29.59
N CYS A 1165 17.70 -8.78 -28.32
CA CYS A 1165 18.19 -7.51 -27.75
C CYS A 1165 18.66 -7.68 -26.28
N ALA A 1166 19.32 -6.63 -25.73
CA ALA A 1166 19.58 -6.35 -24.30
C ALA A 1166 20.61 -7.20 -23.51
N ALA A 1167 21.87 -6.75 -23.52
CA ALA A 1167 22.53 -6.15 -22.35
C ALA A 1167 23.72 -5.28 -22.82
#